data_AF-A0A369JJB6-F1
#
_entry.id   AF-A0A369JJB6-F1
#
_cell.length_a   1.000
_cell.length_b   1.000
_cell.length_c   1.000
_cell.angle_alpha   90.00
_cell.angle_beta   90.00
_cell.angle_gamma   90.00
#
_symmetry.space_group_name_H-M   'P 1'
#
loop_
_entity.id
_entity.type
_entity.pdbx_description
1 polymer ?
#
loop_
_entity_poly.entity_id
_entity_poly.type
_entity_poly.pdbx_seq_one_letter_code
_entity_poly.pdbx_strand_id
1 'polypeptide(L)'
;MDYELNITLLAWCYQPETITPEKKLLAIIDILKELRMSPMDLVLEALGGNPAFKANRDGFYKGQGFEKLMNVMEAEPTGKKKIQTWMRPRAINTVVDEVNREMEALNEDALMYVKQITPEYLTGFHLQTNITDILTEKSPWLQRILLAAAQTPRAARENVKKDPIPGCSMIHAQLSNMRSQNNNFFAIPTGFFFYSCGMSRKAIDMLSRIGLCPSYQTIHKSHLILADGQVRNAQLVARGPHMSSWDNIHVSYSTHVEQRPLGPPKVLTGTASLIYCLRAATMEALQLKPILARRATCDMITFKEDLRVKMSHARDINQHFAIDVVAILTNNQAGFDYLDDAPELVHRSYFPYPAGYKTRECVLRTSTIDEGSVDGTIKVHENIFIDQLQFGEYDLDNQAIPSFNDQKTNALIRAAQLLRAQDLSSLLRLNNYQLGVGWFHAQLNLIWSILRIHRGTASDIGSLQYYISLLGKVRLGTEHPDYETLVSLARQVLHGHMLHYWEVETGMSLAKFAVTKPTATRLLEIANTILEKYASSASALRFTAETPSDKMFANTVLLNRDLLIFFELDFSISSGDFGRVEILLTTLTMMFTGAGCKNYSSEMLHFIQNLKKVWTPDFADIMRKNSLISVTGHVGHCVGVDKNAEFNINFQKHWYAAKGIHATWEQLANLAPNVPIYRTLKKQFTQFMGAPWQGTSHTDVSCSKLVLKVKEKAEEFQIHLPDVPKRAKTTRPTVDVIMKGKEVLQESGLKSFAKRYKAWVEDGEAFEIEEDDEV
;
A
#
# COMPACT_ATOMS: atom_id res chain seq x y z
N MET A 1 -86.60 55.64 -24.17
CA MET A 1 -87.61 54.75 -23.59
C MET A 1 -86.94 54.04 -22.44
N ASP A 2 -87.41 54.36 -21.25
CA ASP A 2 -86.95 53.84 -19.98
C ASP A 2 -86.85 52.31 -19.96
N TYR A 3 -85.69 51.81 -19.54
CA TYR A 3 -85.60 50.54 -18.84
C TYR A 3 -85.11 50.86 -17.44
N GLU A 4 -86.00 50.77 -16.47
CA GLU A 4 -85.68 50.75 -15.05
C GLU A 4 -84.59 49.68 -14.83
N LEU A 5 -83.39 50.12 -14.44
CA LEU A 5 -82.43 49.20 -13.81
C LEU A 5 -83.10 48.70 -12.54
N ASN A 6 -83.29 47.38 -12.44
CA ASN A 6 -83.85 46.74 -11.28
C ASN A 6 -82.89 46.95 -10.09
N ILE A 7 -83.20 47.89 -9.20
CA ILE A 7 -82.44 48.31 -8.00
C ILE A 7 -82.51 47.22 -6.89
N THR A 8 -82.41 45.94 -7.24
CA THR A 8 -82.31 44.84 -6.26
C THR A 8 -80.88 44.31 -6.13
N LEU A 9 -80.05 44.39 -7.17
CA LEU A 9 -78.69 43.83 -7.15
C LEU A 9 -77.63 44.71 -6.47
N LEU A 10 -77.93 45.97 -6.14
CA LEU A 10 -76.99 46.91 -5.50
C LEU A 10 -77.27 47.18 -4.02
N ALA A 11 -78.27 46.55 -3.41
CA ALA A 11 -78.66 46.82 -2.02
C ALA A 11 -77.52 46.57 -1.00
N TRP A 12 -76.58 45.67 -1.31
CA TRP A 12 -75.42 45.37 -0.47
C TRP A 12 -74.29 46.42 -0.55
N CYS A 13 -74.26 47.26 -1.59
CA CYS A 13 -73.30 48.36 -1.69
C CYS A 13 -73.53 49.43 -0.62
N TYR A 14 -74.73 49.49 -0.03
CA TYR A 14 -75.08 50.47 0.99
C TYR A 14 -74.76 50.04 2.43
N GLN A 15 -74.59 48.74 2.72
CA GLN A 15 -74.16 48.24 4.04
C GLN A 15 -73.27 47.00 3.91
N PRO A 16 -72.00 47.16 3.51
CA PRO A 16 -71.10 46.03 3.27
C PRO A 16 -70.75 45.27 4.55
N GLU A 17 -70.89 45.87 5.73
CA GLU A 17 -70.33 45.33 6.97
C GLU A 17 -71.16 44.20 7.61
N THR A 18 -72.42 44.03 7.18
CA THR A 18 -73.40 43.10 7.77
C THR A 18 -73.59 41.80 6.99
N ILE A 19 -72.85 41.61 5.88
CA ILE A 19 -73.05 40.49 4.96
C ILE A 19 -71.84 39.55 5.02
N THR A 20 -72.10 38.24 5.13
CA THR A 20 -71.04 37.22 5.11
C THR A 20 -70.26 37.27 3.79
N PRO A 21 -68.94 37.02 3.80
CA PRO A 21 -68.11 37.05 2.58
C PRO A 21 -68.68 36.21 1.43
N GLU A 22 -69.29 35.07 1.75
CA GLU A 22 -69.92 34.17 0.79
C GLU A 22 -71.14 34.78 0.08
N LYS A 23 -72.01 35.48 0.82
CA LYS A 23 -73.18 36.17 0.22
C LYS A 23 -72.77 37.33 -0.68
N LYS A 24 -71.67 38.03 -0.36
CA LYS A 24 -71.09 39.07 -1.24
C LYS A 24 -70.59 38.47 -2.55
N LEU A 25 -69.87 37.35 -2.48
CA LEU A 25 -69.36 36.66 -3.67
C LEU A 25 -70.49 36.15 -4.57
N LEU A 26 -71.55 35.59 -4.00
CA LEU A 26 -72.72 35.14 -4.76
C LEU A 26 -73.42 36.30 -5.48
N ALA A 27 -73.62 37.44 -4.82
CA ALA A 27 -74.20 38.63 -5.44
C ALA A 27 -73.31 39.16 -6.60
N ILE A 28 -71.99 39.19 -6.41
CA ILE A 28 -71.04 39.58 -7.48
C ILE A 28 -71.12 38.60 -8.66
N ILE A 29 -71.23 37.30 -8.41
CA ILE A 29 -71.39 36.29 -9.46
C ILE A 29 -72.71 36.49 -10.21
N ASP A 30 -73.80 36.83 -9.52
CA ASP A 30 -75.09 37.08 -10.16
C ASP A 30 -75.09 38.35 -11.00
N ILE A 31 -74.42 39.42 -10.56
CA ILE A 31 -74.15 40.62 -11.39
C ILE A 31 -73.36 40.22 -12.65
N LEU A 32 -72.31 39.41 -12.49
CA LEU A 32 -71.50 38.95 -13.63
C LEU A 32 -72.32 38.12 -14.62
N LYS A 33 -73.23 37.26 -14.15
CA LYS A 33 -74.16 36.51 -15.02
C LYS A 33 -75.08 37.43 -15.82
N GLU A 34 -75.64 38.47 -15.21
CA GLU A 34 -76.47 39.44 -15.94
C GLU A 34 -75.67 40.21 -17.00
N LEU A 35 -74.42 40.53 -16.68
CA LEU A 35 -73.47 41.15 -17.61
C LEU A 35 -72.91 40.16 -18.65
N ARG A 36 -73.38 38.91 -18.66
CA ARG A 36 -72.90 37.82 -19.54
C ARG A 36 -71.37 37.63 -19.47
N MET A 37 -70.80 37.87 -18.30
CA MET A 37 -69.37 37.80 -18.03
C MET A 37 -69.12 36.70 -17.00
N SER A 38 -68.13 35.85 -17.20
CA SER A 38 -67.73 34.91 -16.15
C SER A 38 -66.81 35.60 -15.13
N PRO A 39 -66.69 35.08 -13.90
CA PRO A 39 -65.66 35.53 -12.96
C PRO A 39 -64.24 35.46 -13.54
N MET A 40 -63.97 34.52 -14.46
CA MET A 40 -62.68 34.44 -15.14
C MET A 40 -62.49 35.54 -16.19
N ASP A 41 -63.55 35.93 -16.91
CA ASP A 41 -63.47 37.04 -17.86
C ASP A 41 -63.17 38.35 -17.13
N LEU A 42 -63.77 38.57 -15.95
CA LEU A 42 -63.43 39.71 -15.09
C LEU A 42 -61.95 39.70 -14.66
N VAL A 43 -61.43 38.53 -14.27
CA VAL A 43 -60.02 38.38 -13.89
C VAL A 43 -59.09 38.63 -15.09
N LEU A 44 -59.40 38.07 -16.26
CA LEU A 44 -58.61 38.25 -17.48
C LEU A 44 -58.60 39.72 -17.94
N GLU A 45 -59.74 40.40 -17.87
CA GLU A 45 -59.86 41.81 -18.22
C GLU A 45 -59.11 42.72 -17.23
N ALA A 46 -59.21 42.42 -15.94
CA ALA A 46 -58.51 43.15 -14.88
C ALA A 46 -56.98 42.97 -14.91
N LEU A 47 -56.50 41.83 -15.41
CA LEU A 47 -55.07 41.56 -15.61
C LEU A 47 -54.56 41.94 -17.01
N GLY A 48 -55.47 42.27 -17.92
CA GLY A 48 -55.19 42.64 -19.31
C GLY A 48 -54.48 43.99 -19.46
N GLY A 49 -54.28 44.42 -20.71
CA GLY A 49 -53.50 45.61 -21.06
C GLY A 49 -54.13 46.96 -20.68
N ASN A 50 -55.39 46.99 -20.24
CA ASN A 50 -56.14 48.22 -20.03
C ASN A 50 -55.55 49.09 -18.89
N PRO A 51 -55.19 50.37 -19.15
CA PRO A 51 -54.62 51.27 -18.14
C PRO A 51 -55.51 51.47 -16.91
N ALA A 52 -56.84 51.37 -17.05
CA ALA A 52 -57.80 51.55 -15.97
C ALA A 52 -57.64 50.53 -14.83
N PHE A 53 -57.11 49.34 -15.15
CA PHE A 53 -56.90 48.26 -14.18
C PHE A 53 -55.44 48.13 -13.72
N LYS A 54 -54.59 49.13 -14.00
CA LYS A 54 -53.17 49.09 -13.63
C LYS A 54 -52.94 48.82 -12.14
N ALA A 55 -53.71 49.45 -11.25
CA ALA A 55 -53.57 49.23 -9.80
C ALA A 55 -53.90 47.78 -9.39
N ASN A 56 -54.92 47.18 -10.01
CA ASN A 56 -55.34 45.81 -9.74
C ASN A 56 -54.32 44.81 -10.30
N ARG A 57 -53.82 45.04 -11.51
CA ARG A 57 -52.76 44.25 -12.16
C ARG A 57 -51.44 44.33 -11.38
N ASP A 58 -51.03 45.52 -10.99
CA ASP A 58 -49.85 45.73 -10.15
C ASP A 58 -50.01 45.05 -8.80
N GLY A 59 -51.18 45.15 -8.16
CA GLY A 59 -51.47 44.45 -6.90
C GLY A 59 -51.41 42.93 -7.03
N PHE A 60 -51.84 42.38 -8.16
CA PHE A 60 -51.79 40.93 -8.43
C PHE A 60 -50.36 40.41 -8.61
N TYR A 61 -49.53 41.11 -9.39
CA TYR A 61 -48.15 40.67 -9.70
C TYR A 61 -47.09 41.12 -8.67
N LYS A 62 -47.30 42.23 -7.95
CA LYS A 62 -46.38 42.68 -6.88
C LYS A 62 -46.73 42.10 -5.51
N GLY A 63 -48.00 41.74 -5.30
CA GLY A 63 -48.47 41.03 -4.11
C GLY A 63 -48.41 39.50 -4.27
N GLN A 64 -49.04 38.77 -3.36
CA GLN A 64 -49.12 37.29 -3.42
C GLN A 64 -50.30 36.77 -4.29
N GLY A 65 -50.82 37.61 -5.20
CA GLY A 65 -52.06 37.33 -5.94
C GLY A 65 -51.88 36.15 -6.89
N PHE A 66 -50.77 36.15 -7.62
CA PHE A 66 -50.40 35.08 -8.53
C PHE A 66 -50.18 33.74 -7.81
N GLU A 67 -49.40 33.72 -6.73
CA GLU A 67 -49.11 32.51 -5.97
C GLU A 67 -50.39 31.93 -5.36
N LYS A 68 -51.26 32.77 -4.79
CA LYS A 68 -52.54 32.32 -4.23
C LYS A 68 -53.44 31.70 -5.30
N LEU A 69 -53.55 32.31 -6.48
CA LEU A 69 -54.33 31.76 -7.58
C LEU A 69 -53.78 30.40 -8.03
N MET A 70 -52.47 30.31 -8.26
CA MET A 70 -51.83 29.08 -8.70
C MET A 70 -51.94 27.97 -7.66
N ASN A 71 -51.76 28.27 -6.36
CA ASN A 71 -51.89 27.31 -5.27
C ASN A 71 -53.32 26.77 -5.15
N VAL A 72 -54.34 27.63 -5.30
CA VAL A 72 -55.76 27.21 -5.29
C VAL A 72 -56.07 26.30 -6.47
N MET A 73 -55.55 26.63 -7.66
CA MET A 73 -55.73 25.80 -8.85
C MET A 73 -54.96 24.47 -8.78
N GLU A 74 -53.78 24.44 -8.13
CA GLU A 74 -53.01 23.22 -7.92
C GLU A 74 -53.66 22.29 -6.88
N ALA A 75 -54.37 22.83 -5.89
CA ALA A 75 -55.06 22.04 -4.86
C ALA A 75 -56.21 21.20 -5.43
N GLU A 76 -56.80 21.59 -6.55
CA GLU A 76 -57.86 20.83 -7.23
C GLU A 76 -57.27 19.85 -8.27
N PRO A 77 -57.66 18.56 -8.28
CA PRO A 77 -57.06 17.55 -9.16
C PRO A 77 -57.08 17.87 -10.65
N THR A 78 -58.18 18.46 -11.15
CA THR A 78 -58.34 18.84 -12.56
C THR A 78 -57.47 20.05 -12.92
N GLY A 79 -57.41 21.04 -12.03
CA GLY A 79 -56.57 22.22 -12.11
C GLY A 79 -55.09 21.85 -12.13
N LYS A 80 -54.65 20.99 -11.21
CA LYS A 80 -53.29 20.42 -11.22
C LYS A 80 -52.94 19.76 -12.54
N LYS A 81 -53.83 18.93 -13.09
CA LYS A 81 -53.63 18.26 -14.39
C LYS A 81 -53.53 19.27 -15.54
N LYS A 82 -54.38 20.30 -15.56
CA LYS A 82 -54.33 21.37 -16.58
C LYS A 82 -53.07 22.21 -16.48
N ILE A 83 -52.67 22.61 -15.27
CA ILE A 83 -51.42 23.33 -15.00
C ILE A 83 -50.23 22.52 -15.49
N GLN A 84 -50.14 21.24 -15.13
CA GLN A 84 -49.07 20.35 -15.60
C GLN A 84 -49.06 20.22 -17.13
N THR A 85 -50.22 20.09 -17.77
CA THR A 85 -50.34 20.02 -19.23
C THR A 85 -49.88 21.31 -19.90
N TRP A 86 -50.22 22.46 -19.32
CA TRP A 86 -49.81 23.78 -19.83
C TRP A 86 -48.33 24.06 -19.62
N MET A 87 -47.77 23.67 -18.47
CA MET A 87 -46.35 23.87 -18.14
C MET A 87 -45.43 22.93 -18.90
N ARG A 88 -45.80 21.66 -19.11
CA ARG A 88 -44.92 20.63 -19.71
C ARG A 88 -44.21 21.07 -21.00
N PRO A 89 -44.87 21.65 -22.03
CA PRO A 89 -44.17 22.11 -23.23
C PRO A 89 -43.34 23.38 -23.04
N ARG A 90 -43.60 24.16 -21.97
CA ARG A 90 -42.93 25.45 -21.68
C ARG A 90 -41.75 25.32 -20.73
N ALA A 91 -41.81 24.35 -19.82
CA ALA A 91 -40.80 24.11 -18.79
C ALA A 91 -39.47 23.62 -19.39
N ILE A 92 -39.49 22.94 -20.53
CA ILE A 92 -38.28 22.42 -21.18
C ILE A 92 -37.32 23.56 -21.52
N ASN A 93 -37.81 24.67 -22.08
CA ASN A 93 -36.95 25.80 -22.43
C ASN A 93 -36.32 26.42 -21.19
N THR A 94 -37.10 26.63 -20.12
CA THR A 94 -36.56 27.12 -18.84
C THR A 94 -35.49 26.19 -18.28
N VAL A 95 -35.72 24.87 -18.28
CA VAL A 95 -34.72 23.89 -17.82
C VAL A 95 -33.45 23.97 -18.66
N VAL A 96 -33.56 24.04 -19.98
CA VAL A 96 -32.40 24.14 -20.89
C VAL A 96 -31.62 25.43 -20.65
N ASP A 97 -32.31 26.56 -20.48
CA ASP A 97 -31.68 27.86 -20.23
C ASP A 97 -30.95 27.91 -18.88
N GLU A 98 -31.54 27.33 -17.82
CA GLU A 98 -30.90 27.22 -16.51
C GLU A 98 -29.67 26.29 -16.57
N VAL A 99 -29.79 25.12 -17.21
CA VAL A 99 -28.65 24.21 -17.40
C VAL A 99 -27.53 24.89 -18.19
N ASN A 100 -27.87 25.65 -19.24
CA ASN A 100 -26.87 26.41 -19.99
C ASN A 100 -26.16 27.46 -19.13
N ARG A 101 -26.91 28.18 -18.29
CA ARG A 101 -26.35 29.20 -17.38
C ARG A 101 -25.42 28.58 -16.34
N GLU A 102 -25.85 27.50 -15.70
CA GLU A 102 -25.05 26.77 -14.71
C GLU A 102 -23.75 26.24 -15.32
N MET A 103 -23.84 25.61 -16.49
CA MET A 103 -22.67 25.05 -17.17
C MET A 103 -21.70 26.13 -17.66
N GLU A 104 -22.18 27.33 -17.97
CA GLU A 104 -21.32 28.47 -18.29
C GLU A 104 -20.59 29.00 -17.05
N ALA A 105 -21.29 29.11 -15.92
CA ALA A 105 -20.70 29.51 -14.64
C ALA A 105 -19.66 28.51 -14.13
N LEU A 106 -19.83 27.21 -14.42
CA LEU A 106 -18.90 26.15 -14.06
C LEU A 106 -17.52 26.30 -14.75
N ASN A 107 -17.41 27.01 -15.87
CA ASN A 107 -16.16 27.13 -16.62
C ASN A 107 -15.01 27.65 -15.76
N GLU A 108 -15.23 28.67 -14.92
CA GLU A 108 -14.17 29.26 -14.09
C GLU A 108 -13.53 28.23 -13.13
N ASP A 109 -14.35 27.36 -12.55
CA ASP A 109 -13.93 26.33 -11.59
C ASP A 109 -13.39 25.06 -12.30
N ALA A 110 -13.89 24.76 -13.50
CA ALA A 110 -13.53 23.55 -14.26
C ALA A 110 -12.27 23.70 -15.12
N LEU A 111 -11.86 24.94 -15.42
CA LEU A 111 -10.69 25.26 -16.22
C LEU A 111 -9.40 24.73 -15.58
N MET A 112 -8.67 23.90 -16.31
CA MET A 112 -7.38 23.38 -15.86
C MET A 112 -6.42 23.19 -17.01
N TYR A 113 -5.27 23.84 -16.92
CA TYR A 113 -4.17 23.69 -17.86
C TYR A 113 -3.16 22.65 -17.38
N VAL A 114 -2.52 21.95 -18.32
CA VAL A 114 -1.49 20.94 -18.04
C VAL A 114 -0.37 21.46 -17.12
N LYS A 115 0.03 22.72 -17.29
CA LYS A 115 1.08 23.36 -16.47
C LYS A 115 0.71 23.53 -14.99
N GLN A 116 -0.57 23.45 -14.65
CA GLN A 116 -1.07 23.57 -13.27
C GLN A 116 -1.15 22.21 -12.58
N ILE A 117 -0.88 21.11 -13.30
CA ILE A 117 -0.83 19.77 -12.71
C ILE A 117 0.50 19.64 -11.97
N THR A 118 0.44 19.64 -10.64
CA THR A 118 1.60 19.34 -9.79
C THR A 118 1.42 17.98 -9.11
N PRO A 119 2.52 17.35 -8.65
CA PRO A 119 2.45 16.19 -7.77
C PRO A 119 1.54 16.39 -6.56
N GLU A 120 1.58 17.56 -5.92
CA GLU A 120 0.81 17.90 -4.73
C GLU A 120 -0.69 17.94 -5.04
N TYR A 121 -1.06 18.52 -6.19
CA TYR A 121 -2.44 18.51 -6.66
C TYR A 121 -2.95 17.09 -6.89
N LEU A 122 -2.22 16.25 -7.65
CA LEU A 122 -2.68 14.89 -7.99
C LEU A 122 -2.70 13.95 -6.77
N THR A 123 -1.77 14.12 -5.84
CA THR A 123 -1.75 13.31 -4.61
C THR A 123 -2.83 13.74 -3.61
N GLY A 124 -3.16 15.03 -3.56
CA GLY A 124 -4.27 15.59 -2.77
C GLY A 124 -5.64 15.56 -3.46
N PHE A 125 -5.73 15.04 -4.69
CA PHE A 125 -6.96 15.04 -5.48
C PHE A 125 -7.98 14.04 -4.94
N HIS A 126 -9.13 14.52 -4.52
CA HIS A 126 -10.25 13.71 -4.06
C HIS A 126 -11.46 13.93 -4.96
N LEU A 127 -11.88 12.90 -5.68
CA LEU A 127 -13.01 12.96 -6.62
C LEU A 127 -14.30 13.51 -6.00
N GLN A 128 -14.55 13.23 -4.71
CA GLN A 128 -15.71 13.79 -4.02
C GLN A 128 -15.63 15.32 -3.90
N THR A 129 -14.59 15.84 -3.25
CA THR A 129 -14.48 17.26 -2.93
C THR A 129 -14.05 18.10 -4.12
N ASN A 130 -13.21 17.58 -5.00
CA ASN A 130 -12.68 18.32 -6.15
C ASN A 130 -13.58 18.23 -7.38
N ILE A 131 -14.52 17.29 -7.46
CA ILE A 131 -15.42 17.14 -8.60
C ILE A 131 -16.89 17.17 -8.15
N THR A 132 -17.35 16.17 -7.40
CA THR A 132 -18.78 16.02 -7.07
C THR A 132 -19.34 17.24 -6.35
N ASP A 133 -18.63 17.77 -5.35
CA ASP A 133 -19.14 18.88 -4.53
C ASP A 133 -19.24 20.18 -5.37
N ILE A 134 -18.21 20.49 -6.17
CA ILE A 134 -18.22 21.64 -7.09
C ILE A 134 -19.38 21.54 -8.08
N LEU A 135 -19.57 20.36 -8.68
CA LEU A 135 -20.65 20.13 -9.64
C LEU A 135 -22.04 20.25 -8.99
N THR A 136 -22.17 19.79 -7.75
CA THR A 136 -23.43 19.87 -7.00
C THR A 136 -23.76 21.30 -6.60
N GLU A 137 -22.76 22.11 -6.25
CA GLU A 137 -22.92 23.52 -5.89
C GLU A 137 -23.19 24.39 -7.12
N LYS A 138 -22.42 24.21 -8.19
CA LYS A 138 -22.39 25.12 -9.34
C LYS A 138 -23.37 24.75 -10.45
N SER A 139 -23.72 23.47 -10.59
CA SER A 139 -24.74 23.02 -11.56
C SER A 139 -25.75 22.03 -10.96
N PRO A 140 -26.55 22.47 -9.97
CA PRO A 140 -27.54 21.62 -9.31
C PRO A 140 -28.66 21.13 -10.22
N TRP A 141 -29.06 21.88 -11.27
CA TRP A 141 -30.12 21.42 -12.18
C TRP A 141 -29.66 20.23 -12.99
N LEU A 142 -28.48 20.30 -13.62
CA LEU A 142 -27.95 19.18 -14.38
C LEU A 142 -27.69 17.97 -13.48
N GLN A 143 -27.12 18.19 -12.29
CA GLN A 143 -26.89 17.11 -11.31
C GLN A 143 -28.20 16.39 -10.97
N ARG A 144 -29.28 17.13 -10.70
CA ARG A 144 -30.60 16.57 -10.39
C ARG A 144 -31.20 15.80 -11.57
N ILE A 145 -31.03 16.30 -12.80
CA ILE A 145 -31.49 15.63 -14.02
C ILE A 145 -30.75 14.29 -14.20
N LEU A 146 -29.43 14.29 -14.07
CA LEU A 146 -28.62 13.08 -14.21
C LEU A 146 -28.96 12.03 -13.14
N LEU A 147 -29.11 12.45 -11.88
CA LEU A 147 -29.53 11.56 -10.80
C LEU A 147 -30.93 10.98 -11.04
N ALA A 148 -31.89 11.80 -11.50
CA ALA A 148 -33.24 11.33 -11.85
C ALA A 148 -33.22 10.33 -13.02
N ALA A 149 -32.30 10.47 -13.96
CA ALA A 149 -32.12 9.53 -15.07
C ALA A 149 -31.41 8.23 -14.62
N ALA A 150 -30.45 8.32 -13.70
CA ALA A 150 -29.63 7.19 -13.25
C ALA A 150 -30.28 6.34 -12.15
N GLN A 151 -31.23 6.90 -11.38
CA GLN A 151 -31.79 6.25 -10.20
C GLN A 151 -33.32 6.34 -10.17
N THR A 152 -33.99 5.18 -10.03
CA THR A 152 -35.44 5.13 -9.81
C THR A 152 -35.80 5.44 -8.35
N PRO A 153 -37.03 5.91 -8.05
CA PRO A 153 -37.46 6.14 -6.67
C PRO A 153 -37.38 4.89 -5.78
N ARG A 154 -37.53 3.70 -6.36
CA ARG A 154 -37.32 2.43 -5.66
C ARG A 154 -35.85 2.21 -5.31
N ALA A 155 -34.97 2.38 -6.28
CA ALA A 155 -33.53 2.23 -6.07
C ALA A 155 -32.99 3.25 -5.04
N ALA A 156 -33.53 4.47 -5.01
CA ALA A 156 -33.19 5.47 -3.99
C ALA A 156 -33.51 5.03 -2.55
N ARG A 157 -34.50 4.16 -2.35
CA ARG A 157 -34.88 3.65 -1.03
C ARG A 157 -34.18 2.35 -0.64
N GLU A 158 -33.91 1.48 -1.63
CA GLU A 158 -33.55 0.07 -1.38
C GLU A 158 -32.10 -0.28 -1.77
N ASN A 159 -31.44 0.51 -2.62
CA ASN A 159 -30.15 0.13 -3.18
C ASN A 159 -28.99 0.51 -2.25
N VAL A 160 -28.42 -0.49 -1.58
CA VAL A 160 -27.23 -0.35 -0.72
C VAL A 160 -25.92 -0.69 -1.42
N LYS A 161 -25.96 -1.14 -2.69
CA LYS A 161 -24.78 -1.66 -3.40
C LYS A 161 -24.19 -0.69 -4.42
N LYS A 162 -25.02 0.13 -5.08
CA LYS A 162 -24.57 1.02 -6.15
C LYS A 162 -25.05 2.44 -5.90
N ASP A 163 -24.11 3.32 -5.58
CA ASP A 163 -24.33 4.77 -5.51
C ASP A 163 -24.32 5.37 -6.93
N PRO A 164 -25.38 6.07 -7.38
CA PRO A 164 -25.39 6.74 -8.67
C PRO A 164 -24.53 8.02 -8.72
N ILE A 165 -24.16 8.60 -7.56
CA ILE A 165 -23.48 9.91 -7.50
C ILE A 165 -22.15 9.88 -8.26
N PRO A 166 -21.21 8.94 -8.03
CA PRO A 166 -19.94 8.90 -8.76
C PRO A 166 -20.13 8.86 -10.28
N GLY A 167 -21.03 8.01 -10.76
CA GLY A 167 -21.32 7.88 -12.19
C GLY A 167 -21.93 9.14 -12.80
N CYS A 168 -22.84 9.80 -12.08
CA CYS A 168 -23.43 11.06 -12.52
C CYS A 168 -22.39 12.19 -12.56
N SER A 169 -21.55 12.31 -11.52
CA SER A 169 -20.47 13.30 -11.48
C SER A 169 -19.49 13.14 -12.65
N MET A 170 -19.16 11.90 -13.03
CA MET A 170 -18.29 11.66 -14.20
C MET A 170 -18.95 12.08 -15.52
N ILE A 171 -20.24 11.80 -15.70
CA ILE A 171 -20.98 12.21 -16.91
C ILE A 171 -21.09 13.74 -16.95
N HIS A 172 -21.37 14.35 -15.82
CA HIS A 172 -21.46 15.80 -15.67
C HIS A 172 -20.11 16.47 -16.02
N ALA A 173 -19.00 15.97 -15.48
CA ALA A 173 -17.67 16.46 -15.81
C ALA A 173 -17.29 16.23 -17.28
N GLN A 174 -17.71 15.11 -17.89
CA GLN A 174 -17.55 14.89 -19.34
C GLN A 174 -18.28 15.94 -20.16
N LEU A 175 -19.53 16.26 -19.81
CA LEU A 175 -20.31 17.30 -20.49
C LEU A 175 -19.65 18.68 -20.36
N SER A 176 -19.06 18.99 -19.20
CA SER A 176 -18.28 20.21 -18.99
C SER A 176 -17.06 20.27 -19.93
N ASN A 177 -16.31 19.17 -20.07
CA ASN A 177 -15.20 19.07 -21.02
C ASN A 177 -15.65 19.19 -22.48
N MET A 178 -16.82 18.63 -22.84
CA MET A 178 -17.35 18.73 -24.19
C MET A 178 -17.80 20.15 -24.56
N ARG A 179 -18.19 20.98 -23.57
CA ARG A 179 -18.46 22.41 -23.80
C ARG A 179 -17.18 23.21 -24.02
N SER A 180 -16.10 22.85 -23.32
CA SER A 180 -14.80 23.51 -23.43
C SER A 180 -13.67 22.49 -23.21
N GLN A 181 -12.80 22.33 -24.22
CA GLN A 181 -11.65 21.44 -24.15
C GLN A 181 -10.62 21.85 -23.08
N ASN A 182 -10.77 23.04 -22.48
CA ASN A 182 -9.95 23.52 -21.37
C ASN A 182 -10.50 23.12 -20.00
N ASN A 183 -11.74 22.61 -19.92
CA ASN A 183 -12.36 22.15 -18.68
C ASN A 183 -11.85 20.74 -18.32
N ASN A 184 -10.64 20.68 -17.79
CA ASN A 184 -9.90 19.42 -17.63
C ASN A 184 -9.72 18.95 -16.18
N PHE A 185 -10.32 19.63 -15.20
CA PHE A 185 -10.27 19.29 -13.77
C PHE A 185 -10.57 17.81 -13.46
N PHE A 186 -11.46 17.18 -14.24
CA PHE A 186 -11.72 15.73 -14.18
C PHE A 186 -10.96 14.93 -15.24
N ALA A 187 -10.91 15.44 -16.47
CA ALA A 187 -10.37 14.71 -17.61
C ALA A 187 -8.89 14.35 -17.41
N ILE A 188 -8.08 15.30 -16.91
CA ILE A 188 -6.65 15.08 -16.68
C ILE A 188 -6.42 13.94 -15.67
N PRO A 189 -6.88 14.01 -14.41
CA PRO A 189 -6.65 12.92 -13.44
C PRO A 189 -7.12 11.55 -13.96
N THR A 190 -8.23 11.54 -14.69
CA THR A 190 -8.78 10.33 -15.32
C THR A 190 -7.87 9.79 -16.44
N GLY A 191 -7.31 10.67 -17.26
CA GLY A 191 -6.31 10.30 -18.28
C GLY A 191 -5.04 9.70 -17.66
N PHE A 192 -4.55 10.28 -16.57
CA PHE A 192 -3.43 9.76 -15.80
C PHE A 192 -3.72 8.36 -15.22
N PHE A 193 -4.92 8.20 -14.63
CA PHE A 193 -5.38 6.91 -14.13
C PHE A 193 -5.38 5.85 -15.25
N PHE A 194 -6.05 6.10 -16.38
CA PHE A 194 -6.11 5.15 -17.49
C PHE A 194 -4.72 4.82 -18.05
N TYR A 195 -3.85 5.83 -18.20
CA TYR A 195 -2.49 5.61 -18.68
C TYR A 195 -1.69 4.74 -17.71
N SER A 196 -1.84 4.96 -16.40
CA SER A 196 -1.17 4.17 -15.36
C SER A 196 -1.68 2.72 -15.27
N CYS A 197 -2.92 2.47 -15.72
CA CYS A 197 -3.49 1.14 -15.89
C CYS A 197 -3.02 0.45 -17.17
N GLY A 198 -2.09 1.05 -17.92
CA GLY A 198 -1.53 0.46 -19.13
C GLY A 198 -2.44 0.55 -20.35
N MET A 199 -3.46 1.41 -20.32
CA MET A 199 -4.40 1.53 -21.43
C MET A 199 -3.70 1.87 -22.75
N SER A 200 -4.17 1.23 -23.84
CA SER A 200 -3.62 1.43 -25.17
C SER A 200 -3.88 2.84 -25.69
N ARG A 201 -2.99 3.32 -26.57
CA ARG A 201 -3.15 4.63 -27.21
C ARG A 201 -4.51 4.77 -27.92
N LYS A 202 -4.93 3.74 -28.66
CA LYS A 202 -6.22 3.75 -29.36
C LYS A 202 -7.40 3.93 -28.41
N ALA A 203 -7.39 3.24 -27.26
CA ALA A 203 -8.44 3.39 -26.27
C ALA A 203 -8.44 4.80 -25.65
N ILE A 204 -7.27 5.35 -25.33
CA ILE A 204 -7.14 6.74 -24.84
C ILE A 204 -7.66 7.74 -25.89
N ASP A 205 -7.30 7.58 -27.17
CA ASP A 205 -7.75 8.46 -28.25
C ASP A 205 -9.28 8.38 -28.45
N MET A 206 -9.90 7.22 -28.23
CA MET A 206 -11.37 7.06 -28.23
C MET A 206 -12.03 7.76 -27.04
N LEU A 207 -11.49 7.55 -25.83
CA LEU A 207 -12.01 8.17 -24.60
C LEU A 207 -11.86 9.70 -24.63
N SER A 208 -10.81 10.20 -25.27
CA SER A 208 -10.62 11.63 -25.43
C SER A 208 -11.68 12.28 -26.32
N ARG A 209 -12.16 11.59 -27.35
CA ARG A 209 -13.24 12.09 -28.23
C ARG A 209 -14.59 12.24 -27.53
N ILE A 210 -14.78 11.59 -26.38
CA ILE A 210 -16.00 11.65 -25.58
C ILE A 210 -15.82 12.44 -24.27
N GLY A 211 -14.73 13.20 -24.13
CA GLY A 211 -14.50 14.11 -22.99
C GLY A 211 -14.12 13.43 -21.67
N LEU A 212 -13.76 12.14 -21.69
CA LEU A 212 -13.35 11.41 -20.48
C LEU A 212 -11.90 11.67 -20.08
N CYS A 213 -11.04 11.99 -21.04
CA CYS A 213 -9.63 12.30 -20.80
C CYS A 213 -9.05 13.20 -21.91
N PRO A 214 -7.87 13.82 -21.70
CA PRO A 214 -7.16 14.48 -22.77
C PRO A 214 -6.61 13.49 -23.80
N SER A 215 -6.14 14.01 -24.93
CA SER A 215 -5.49 13.20 -25.96
C SER A 215 -4.27 12.44 -25.40
N TYR A 216 -3.90 11.32 -26.04
CA TYR A 216 -2.68 10.59 -25.66
C TYR A 216 -1.43 11.48 -25.64
N GLN A 217 -1.30 12.38 -26.62
CA GLN A 217 -0.17 13.30 -26.72
C GLN A 217 -0.14 14.28 -25.54
N THR A 218 -1.30 14.81 -25.15
CA THR A 218 -1.41 15.69 -23.98
C THR A 218 -1.01 14.94 -22.72
N ILE A 219 -1.58 13.75 -22.48
CA ILE A 219 -1.27 12.90 -21.31
C ILE A 219 0.23 12.59 -21.26
N HIS A 220 0.82 12.13 -22.36
CA HIS A 220 2.24 11.79 -22.42
C HIS A 220 3.15 13.00 -22.12
N LYS A 221 2.87 14.17 -22.71
CA LYS A 221 3.61 15.41 -22.41
C LYS A 221 3.48 15.80 -20.94
N SER A 222 2.28 15.73 -20.37
CA SER A 222 2.04 16.01 -18.95
C SER A 222 2.82 15.07 -18.03
N HIS A 223 2.92 13.78 -18.40
CA HIS A 223 3.71 12.83 -17.63
C HIS A 223 5.20 13.16 -17.62
N LEU A 224 5.78 13.56 -18.75
CA LEU A 224 7.19 13.96 -18.81
C LEU A 224 7.46 15.20 -17.94
N ILE A 225 6.60 16.23 -18.04
CA ILE A 225 6.69 17.44 -17.20
C ILE A 225 6.63 17.10 -15.71
N LEU A 226 5.72 16.19 -15.32
CA LEU A 226 5.61 15.73 -13.94
C LEU A 226 6.82 14.91 -13.50
N ALA A 227 7.34 14.04 -14.36
CA ALA A 227 8.53 13.25 -14.04
C ALA A 227 9.75 14.15 -13.82
N ASP A 228 9.92 15.17 -14.67
CA ASP A 228 10.96 16.20 -14.49
C ASP A 228 10.75 16.96 -13.18
N GLY A 229 9.50 17.27 -12.83
CA GLY A 229 9.13 17.87 -11.54
C GLY A 229 9.47 16.99 -10.34
N GLN A 230 9.23 15.68 -10.44
CA GLN A 230 9.57 14.71 -9.41
C GLN A 230 11.08 14.57 -9.22
N VAL A 231 11.85 14.55 -10.31
CA VAL A 231 13.32 14.53 -10.22
C VAL A 231 13.86 15.83 -9.62
N ARG A 232 13.29 16.99 -9.97
CA ARG A 232 13.62 18.26 -9.28
C ARG A 232 13.27 18.22 -7.79
N ASN A 233 12.17 17.58 -7.42
CA ASN A 233 11.82 17.38 -6.01
C ASN A 233 12.82 16.46 -5.30
N ALA A 234 13.26 15.39 -5.98
CA ALA A 234 14.30 14.49 -5.49
C ALA A 234 15.64 15.23 -5.29
N GLN A 235 16.00 16.14 -6.21
CA GLN A 235 17.17 17.02 -6.08
C GLN A 235 17.08 17.83 -4.77
N LEU A 236 15.95 18.48 -4.51
CA LEU A 236 15.74 19.25 -3.28
C LEU A 236 15.82 18.38 -2.03
N VAL A 237 15.20 17.20 -2.06
CA VAL A 237 15.23 16.22 -0.95
C VAL A 237 16.66 15.75 -0.67
N ALA A 238 17.44 15.44 -1.71
CA ALA A 238 18.80 14.94 -1.58
C ALA A 238 19.77 16.01 -1.04
N ARG A 239 19.46 17.31 -1.15
CA ARG A 239 20.24 18.36 -0.46
C ARG A 239 20.04 18.35 1.06
N GLY A 240 19.00 17.68 1.55
CA GLY A 240 18.76 17.41 2.96
C GLY A 240 19.28 16.04 3.42
N PRO A 241 19.07 15.67 4.69
CA PRO A 241 19.29 14.31 5.19
C PRO A 241 18.49 13.27 4.37
N HIS A 242 19.19 12.40 3.65
CA HIS A 242 18.58 11.41 2.78
C HIS A 242 19.30 10.05 2.85
N MET A 243 18.61 9.01 2.41
CA MET A 243 19.18 7.69 2.13
C MET A 243 18.93 7.30 0.68
N SER A 244 19.82 6.44 0.15
CA SER A 244 19.77 5.95 -1.23
C SER A 244 19.67 4.43 -1.24
N SER A 245 18.82 3.91 -2.12
CA SER A 245 18.71 2.47 -2.38
C SER A 245 18.35 2.29 -3.85
N TRP A 246 18.86 1.21 -4.43
CA TRP A 246 18.57 0.84 -5.80
C TRP A 246 18.59 -0.68 -5.94
N ASP A 247 17.97 -1.16 -7.01
CA ASP A 247 17.89 -2.59 -7.31
C ASP A 247 17.64 -2.78 -8.82
N ASN A 248 17.95 -3.98 -9.30
CA ASN A 248 17.84 -4.38 -10.69
C ASN A 248 16.39 -4.52 -11.15
N ILE A 249 16.14 -4.04 -12.37
CA ILE A 249 14.91 -4.28 -13.11
C ILE A 249 15.20 -5.08 -14.37
N HIS A 250 14.71 -6.31 -14.39
CA HIS A 250 14.76 -7.18 -15.56
C HIS A 250 13.44 -7.11 -16.34
N VAL A 251 13.54 -6.83 -17.64
CA VAL A 251 12.41 -6.81 -18.58
C VAL A 251 12.68 -7.78 -19.72
N SER A 252 11.86 -8.82 -19.85
CA SER A 252 11.98 -9.84 -20.90
C SER A 252 11.20 -9.45 -22.17
N TYR A 253 11.86 -9.50 -23.33
CA TYR A 253 11.30 -9.15 -24.64
C TYR A 253 10.91 -10.37 -25.48
N SER A 254 11.31 -11.58 -25.08
CA SER A 254 11.04 -12.79 -25.86
C SER A 254 10.95 -14.05 -25.00
N THR A 255 10.01 -14.92 -25.36
CA THR A 255 9.91 -16.30 -24.84
C THR A 255 10.74 -17.30 -25.65
N HIS A 256 11.34 -16.89 -26.77
CA HIS A 256 12.14 -17.77 -27.61
C HIS A 256 13.45 -18.19 -26.92
N VAL A 257 13.87 -19.42 -27.18
CA VAL A 257 15.04 -20.06 -26.53
C VAL A 257 16.33 -19.69 -27.25
N GLU A 258 16.30 -19.57 -28.57
CA GLU A 258 17.48 -19.26 -29.38
C GLU A 258 17.70 -17.75 -29.53
N GLN A 259 18.94 -17.30 -29.29
CA GLN A 259 19.39 -15.94 -29.56
C GLN A 259 20.22 -15.91 -30.85
N ARG A 260 20.00 -14.89 -31.68
CA ARG A 260 20.88 -14.62 -32.83
C ARG A 260 22.02 -13.71 -32.36
N PRO A 261 23.26 -13.86 -32.86
CA PRO A 261 24.41 -13.03 -32.44
C PRO A 261 24.20 -11.51 -32.56
N LEU A 262 23.31 -11.07 -33.45
CA LEU A 262 22.94 -9.67 -33.69
C LEU A 262 21.49 -9.36 -33.30
N GLY A 263 20.82 -10.27 -32.60
CA GLY A 263 19.47 -10.08 -32.10
C GLY A 263 19.46 -9.25 -30.81
N PRO A 264 18.36 -8.53 -30.51
CA PRO A 264 18.23 -7.86 -29.22
C PRO A 264 18.32 -8.89 -28.07
N PRO A 265 18.97 -8.54 -26.94
CA PRO A 265 19.08 -9.43 -25.80
C PRO A 265 17.68 -9.81 -25.28
N LYS A 266 17.54 -11.07 -24.84
CA LYS A 266 16.25 -11.62 -24.38
C LYS A 266 15.69 -10.86 -23.17
N VAL A 267 16.58 -10.46 -22.27
CA VAL A 267 16.28 -9.66 -21.09
C VAL A 267 17.10 -8.39 -21.19
N LEU A 268 16.45 -7.23 -21.08
CA LEU A 268 17.16 -6.01 -20.75
C LEU A 268 17.19 -5.87 -19.24
N THR A 269 18.40 -5.66 -18.74
CA THR A 269 18.67 -5.31 -17.35
C THR A 269 18.91 -3.82 -17.27
N GLY A 270 18.40 -3.20 -16.22
CA GLY A 270 18.74 -1.86 -15.83
C GLY A 270 18.52 -1.68 -14.32
N THR A 271 18.58 -0.46 -13.82
CA THR A 271 18.49 -0.20 -12.38
C THR A 271 17.42 0.83 -12.07
N ALA A 272 16.60 0.53 -11.07
CA ALA A 272 15.64 1.47 -10.50
C ALA A 272 16.21 2.05 -9.19
N SER A 273 16.23 3.37 -9.06
CA SER A 273 16.86 4.05 -7.93
C SER A 273 15.85 4.90 -7.15
N LEU A 274 16.02 4.93 -5.84
CA LEU A 274 15.12 5.62 -4.91
C LEU A 274 15.91 6.44 -3.89
N ILE A 275 15.43 7.65 -3.63
CA ILE A 275 15.88 8.52 -2.56
C ILE A 275 14.78 8.64 -1.52
N TYR A 276 15.13 8.57 -0.25
CA TYR A 276 14.18 8.72 0.85
C TYR A 276 14.62 9.82 1.80
N CYS A 277 13.67 10.58 2.33
CA CYS A 277 13.94 11.48 3.45
C CYS A 277 14.22 10.67 4.72
N LEU A 278 15.29 11.03 5.43
CA LEU A 278 15.60 10.40 6.71
C LEU A 278 14.69 10.93 7.83
N ARG A 279 14.20 10.01 8.65
CA ARG A 279 13.46 10.33 9.88
C ARG A 279 14.42 10.68 11.01
N ALA A 280 14.17 11.83 11.64
CA ALA A 280 14.88 12.31 12.83
C ALA A 280 16.41 12.27 12.67
N ALA A 281 16.88 12.78 11.53
CA ALA A 281 18.30 12.95 11.20
C ALA A 281 18.62 14.45 11.04
N THR A 282 19.82 14.86 11.44
CA THR A 282 20.38 16.19 11.17
C THR A 282 21.67 16.04 10.37
N MET A 283 22.13 17.11 9.73
CA MET A 283 23.37 17.06 8.94
C MET A 283 24.61 16.83 9.82
N GLU A 284 24.58 17.27 11.08
CA GLU A 284 25.66 17.06 12.04
C GLU A 284 25.83 15.57 12.36
N ALA A 285 24.72 14.85 12.53
CA ALA A 285 24.72 13.42 12.79
C ALA A 285 25.16 12.59 11.56
N LEU A 286 25.15 13.19 10.36
CA LEU A 286 25.57 12.58 9.10
C LEU A 286 27.02 12.92 8.73
N GLN A 287 27.85 13.42 9.65
CA GLN A 287 29.26 13.67 9.34
C GLN A 287 30.05 12.36 9.11
N LEU A 288 30.70 12.27 7.95
CA LEU A 288 31.45 11.08 7.52
C LEU A 288 32.82 10.96 8.21
N LYS A 289 33.55 12.06 8.42
CA LYS A 289 34.89 12.07 9.01
C LYS A 289 34.95 11.34 10.37
N PRO A 290 34.04 11.59 11.35
CA PRO A 290 34.02 10.82 12.59
C PRO A 290 33.82 9.32 12.39
N ILE A 291 32.98 8.93 11.42
CA ILE A 291 32.72 7.51 11.11
C ILE A 291 33.98 6.86 10.53
N LEU A 292 34.68 7.52 9.60
CA LEU A 292 35.91 7.01 9.02
C LEU A 292 37.05 6.91 10.05
N ALA A 293 37.18 7.91 10.92
CA ALA A 293 38.16 7.88 12.01
C ALA A 293 37.93 6.69 12.96
N ARG A 294 36.66 6.44 13.32
CA ARG A 294 36.27 5.26 14.10
C ARG A 294 36.54 3.97 13.35
N ARG A 295 36.23 3.88 12.05
CA ARG A 295 36.50 2.70 11.21
C ARG A 295 37.97 2.30 11.23
N ALA A 296 38.87 3.29 11.14
CA ALA A 296 40.32 3.08 11.13
C ALA A 296 40.90 2.64 12.49
N THR A 297 40.19 2.85 13.60
CA THR A 297 40.73 2.68 14.95
C THR A 297 39.91 1.75 15.84
N CYS A 298 38.76 1.26 15.37
CA CYS A 298 37.84 0.49 16.19
C CYS A 298 38.34 -0.93 16.46
N ASP A 299 38.02 -1.45 17.64
CA ASP A 299 38.19 -2.86 17.94
C ASP A 299 37.26 -3.73 17.09
N MET A 300 37.72 -4.95 16.79
CA MET A 300 36.88 -5.96 16.15
C MET A 300 35.85 -6.52 17.13
N ILE A 301 34.65 -6.80 16.62
CA ILE A 301 33.60 -7.46 17.39
C ILE A 301 34.03 -8.83 17.91
N THR A 302 33.59 -9.18 19.11
CA THR A 302 33.90 -10.46 19.75
C THR A 302 32.65 -11.29 20.02
N PHE A 303 32.80 -12.62 20.09
CA PHE A 303 31.66 -13.47 20.41
C PHE A 303 31.05 -13.14 21.78
N LYS A 304 31.90 -12.92 22.79
CA LYS A 304 31.47 -12.74 24.19
C LYS A 304 30.70 -11.44 24.40
N GLU A 305 31.15 -10.34 23.80
CA GLU A 305 30.56 -9.02 24.01
C GLU A 305 29.50 -8.65 22.97
N ASP A 306 29.71 -9.06 21.71
CA ASP A 306 28.95 -8.53 20.59
C ASP A 306 27.99 -9.57 19.96
N LEU A 307 28.31 -10.88 20.01
CA LEU A 307 27.45 -11.94 19.46
C LEU A 307 26.88 -12.90 20.51
N ARG A 308 26.97 -12.57 21.80
CA ARG A 308 26.26 -13.31 22.84
C ARG A 308 24.92 -12.64 23.09
N VAL A 309 23.82 -13.37 22.90
CA VAL A 309 22.49 -12.89 23.28
C VAL A 309 22.49 -12.59 24.79
N LYS A 310 22.17 -11.36 25.16
CA LYS A 310 22.05 -10.95 26.56
C LYS A 310 20.90 -11.72 27.21
N MET A 311 21.02 -12.08 28.48
CA MET A 311 19.97 -12.85 29.18
C MET A 311 18.62 -12.12 29.22
N SER A 312 18.61 -10.79 29.33
CA SER A 312 17.39 -9.99 29.22
C SER A 312 16.74 -10.16 27.85
N HIS A 313 17.52 -9.98 26.77
CA HIS A 313 17.04 -10.13 25.40
C HIS A 313 16.57 -11.56 25.10
N ALA A 314 17.25 -12.59 25.63
CA ALA A 314 16.81 -13.98 25.47
C ALA A 314 15.46 -14.24 26.15
N ARG A 315 15.20 -13.64 27.32
CA ARG A 315 13.89 -13.70 28.00
C ARG A 315 12.82 -12.99 27.18
N ASP A 316 13.15 -11.81 26.64
CA ASP A 316 12.22 -11.03 25.84
C ASP A 316 11.86 -11.77 24.52
N ILE A 317 12.84 -12.37 23.82
CA ILE A 317 12.60 -13.21 22.63
C ILE A 317 11.67 -14.39 22.95
N ASN A 318 11.93 -15.11 24.06
CA ASN A 318 11.06 -16.23 24.45
C ASN A 318 9.64 -15.75 24.79
N GLN A 319 9.50 -14.59 25.43
CA GLN A 319 8.19 -14.00 25.69
C GLN A 319 7.47 -13.63 24.38
N HIS A 320 8.18 -13.08 23.40
CA HIS A 320 7.62 -12.80 22.07
C HIS A 320 7.13 -14.08 21.39
N PHE A 321 7.92 -15.16 21.39
CA PHE A 321 7.48 -16.45 20.87
C PHE A 321 6.26 -17.00 21.61
N ALA A 322 6.17 -16.81 22.92
CA ALA A 322 5.01 -17.27 23.68
C ALA A 322 3.75 -16.51 23.26
N ILE A 323 3.87 -15.19 23.06
CA ILE A 323 2.79 -14.34 22.54
C ILE A 323 2.40 -14.80 21.12
N ASP A 324 3.36 -15.10 20.24
CA ASP A 324 3.08 -15.59 18.89
C ASP A 324 2.33 -16.93 18.91
N VAL A 325 2.73 -17.86 19.78
CA VAL A 325 2.05 -19.15 19.96
C VAL A 325 0.62 -18.98 20.48
N VAL A 326 0.37 -17.99 21.34
CA VAL A 326 -0.98 -17.61 21.78
C VAL A 326 -1.75 -16.98 20.61
N ALA A 327 -1.15 -16.06 19.86
CA ALA A 327 -1.78 -15.43 18.69
C ALA A 327 -2.17 -16.45 17.62
N ILE A 328 -1.37 -17.51 17.43
CA ILE A 328 -1.74 -18.62 16.53
C ILE A 328 -3.02 -19.30 17.02
N LEU A 329 -3.17 -19.55 18.33
CA LEU A 329 -4.40 -20.12 18.89
C LEU A 329 -5.59 -19.20 18.68
N THR A 330 -5.50 -17.94 19.12
CA THR A 330 -6.63 -16.99 19.11
C THR A 330 -7.08 -16.64 17.69
N ASN A 331 -6.14 -16.55 16.73
CA ASN A 331 -6.48 -16.28 15.33
C ASN A 331 -7.07 -17.48 14.57
N ASN A 332 -6.94 -18.70 15.09
CA ASN A 332 -7.42 -19.92 14.42
C ASN A 332 -8.56 -20.64 15.17
N GLN A 333 -8.89 -20.20 16.39
CA GLN A 333 -9.98 -20.73 17.19
C GLN A 333 -10.82 -19.58 17.75
N ALA A 334 -12.12 -19.58 17.46
CA ALA A 334 -13.05 -18.62 18.05
C ALA A 334 -13.26 -18.87 19.54
N GLY A 335 -13.66 -17.82 20.27
CA GLY A 335 -13.96 -17.88 21.70
C GLY A 335 -12.91 -17.23 22.59
N PHE A 336 -11.94 -16.52 22.01
CA PHE A 336 -10.88 -15.80 22.73
C PHE A 336 -10.98 -14.27 22.61
N ASP A 337 -12.04 -13.73 22.00
CA ASP A 337 -12.25 -12.29 21.74
C ASP A 337 -12.17 -11.40 23.01
N TYR A 338 -12.32 -12.00 24.20
CA TYR A 338 -12.15 -11.31 25.49
C TYR A 338 -10.69 -10.94 25.81
N LEU A 339 -9.73 -11.38 24.97
CA LEU A 339 -8.29 -11.17 25.14
C LEU A 339 -7.71 -10.15 24.15
N ASP A 340 -8.51 -9.58 23.25
CA ASP A 340 -8.03 -8.67 22.19
C ASP A 340 -7.23 -7.49 22.75
N ASP A 341 -7.62 -6.99 23.94
CA ASP A 341 -6.98 -5.88 24.63
C ASP A 341 -6.08 -6.32 25.82
N ALA A 342 -5.73 -7.61 25.91
CA ALA A 342 -4.94 -8.12 27.03
C ALA A 342 -3.48 -7.59 26.98
N PRO A 343 -3.02 -6.78 27.96
CA PRO A 343 -1.70 -6.16 27.91
C PRO A 343 -0.56 -7.20 27.98
N GLU A 344 -0.80 -8.38 28.56
CA GLU A 344 0.18 -9.46 28.64
C GLU A 344 0.46 -10.12 27.28
N LEU A 345 -0.44 -9.96 26.31
CA LEU A 345 -0.35 -10.50 24.96
C LEU A 345 0.20 -9.48 23.95
N VAL A 346 0.78 -8.38 24.44
CA VAL A 346 1.42 -7.35 23.61
C VAL A 346 2.92 -7.57 23.64
N HIS A 347 3.54 -7.67 22.46
CA HIS A 347 4.99 -7.76 22.36
C HIS A 347 5.65 -6.52 22.95
N ARG A 348 6.67 -6.73 23.78
CA ARG A 348 7.51 -5.64 24.27
C ARG A 348 8.14 -4.90 23.10
N SER A 349 7.94 -3.58 23.07
CA SER A 349 8.50 -2.71 22.04
C SER A 349 9.81 -2.05 22.51
N TYR A 350 10.74 -1.83 21.59
CA TYR A 350 12.05 -1.23 21.87
C TYR A 350 12.29 0.01 21.04
N PHE A 351 11.95 -0.06 19.76
CA PHE A 351 12.22 1.01 18.81
C PHE A 351 11.11 1.10 17.75
N PRO A 352 9.87 1.45 18.15
CA PRO A 352 8.71 1.41 17.28
C PRO A 352 8.75 2.49 16.21
N TYR A 353 8.17 2.18 15.06
CA TYR A 353 7.89 3.16 14.02
C TYR A 353 6.76 4.10 14.48
N PRO A 354 6.87 5.43 14.30
CA PRO A 354 5.85 6.36 14.78
C PRO A 354 4.52 6.14 14.06
N ALA A 355 3.44 6.05 14.83
CA ALA A 355 2.09 5.87 14.31
C ALA A 355 1.70 7.01 13.36
N GLY A 356 1.16 6.66 12.18
CA GLY A 356 0.72 7.62 11.17
C GLY A 356 1.83 8.31 10.37
N TYR A 357 3.11 8.12 10.73
CA TYR A 357 4.22 8.68 9.95
C TYR A 357 4.35 7.97 8.61
N LYS A 358 4.52 8.74 7.54
CA LYS A 358 4.74 8.23 6.18
C LYS A 358 6.15 8.60 5.73
N THR A 359 6.96 7.60 5.38
CA THR A 359 8.25 7.83 4.71
C THR A 359 8.00 8.52 3.38
N ARG A 360 8.68 9.64 3.17
CA ARG A 360 8.70 10.33 1.88
C ARG A 360 9.75 9.67 0.98
N GLU A 361 9.27 9.05 -0.09
CA GLU A 361 10.09 8.44 -1.15
C GLU A 361 10.10 9.31 -2.42
N CYS A 362 11.21 9.29 -3.14
CA CYS A 362 11.42 9.91 -4.44
C CYS A 362 11.99 8.86 -5.39
N VAL A 363 11.18 8.43 -6.36
CA VAL A 363 11.62 7.49 -7.40
C VAL A 363 12.36 8.29 -8.47
N LEU A 364 13.56 7.84 -8.84
CA LEU A 364 14.35 8.44 -9.91
C LEU A 364 14.01 7.81 -11.27
N ARG A 365 14.60 8.32 -12.36
CA ARG A 365 14.48 7.68 -13.66
C ARG A 365 15.24 6.36 -13.63
N THR A 366 14.61 5.31 -14.12
CA THR A 366 15.22 4.00 -14.28
C THR A 366 16.28 4.06 -15.38
N SER A 367 17.48 3.56 -15.12
CA SER A 367 18.60 3.57 -16.07
C SER A 367 18.69 2.25 -16.84
N THR A 368 19.38 2.23 -17.98
CA THR A 368 19.78 0.98 -18.69
C THR A 368 21.10 0.41 -18.16
N ILE A 369 21.57 0.88 -17.00
CA ILE A 369 22.85 0.47 -16.44
C ILE A 369 22.62 -0.82 -15.69
N ASP A 370 23.41 -1.85 -15.99
CA ASP A 370 23.44 -3.09 -15.22
C ASP A 370 24.38 -2.89 -14.03
N GLU A 371 23.84 -2.97 -12.81
CA GLU A 371 24.65 -2.80 -11.59
C GLU A 371 25.45 -4.05 -11.20
N GLY A 372 25.27 -5.19 -11.89
CA GLY A 372 25.81 -6.49 -11.52
C GLY A 372 27.35 -6.63 -11.55
N SER A 373 28.07 -5.52 -11.71
CA SER A 373 29.54 -5.43 -11.65
C SER A 373 29.97 -4.17 -10.92
N VAL A 374 31.22 -4.13 -10.45
CA VAL A 374 31.77 -2.94 -9.75
C VAL A 374 31.68 -1.68 -10.61
N ASP A 375 32.01 -1.77 -11.90
CA ASP A 375 31.89 -0.68 -12.87
C ASP A 375 30.42 -0.27 -13.08
N GLY A 376 29.52 -1.26 -13.14
CA GLY A 376 28.08 -1.03 -13.20
C GLY A 376 27.55 -0.25 -11.99
N THR A 377 27.92 -0.67 -10.77
CA THR A 377 27.56 0.03 -9.52
C THR A 377 28.09 1.46 -9.49
N ILE A 378 29.33 1.69 -9.96
CA ILE A 378 29.91 3.04 -10.08
C ILE A 378 29.07 3.90 -11.03
N LYS A 379 28.72 3.37 -12.20
CA LYS A 379 27.87 4.07 -13.17
C LYS A 379 26.48 4.36 -12.64
N VAL A 380 25.88 3.44 -11.87
CA VAL A 380 24.60 3.69 -11.19
C VAL A 380 24.74 4.82 -10.18
N HIS A 381 25.80 4.83 -9.38
CA HIS A 381 26.06 5.91 -8.43
C HIS A 381 26.20 7.27 -9.13
N GLU A 382 27.01 7.35 -10.19
CA GLU A 382 27.18 8.56 -11.00
C GLU A 382 25.86 9.00 -11.63
N ASN A 383 25.07 8.05 -12.14
CA ASN A 383 23.76 8.35 -12.68
C ASN A 383 22.80 8.92 -11.63
N ILE A 384 22.79 8.37 -10.41
CA ILE A 384 21.95 8.87 -9.32
C ILE A 384 22.40 10.29 -8.93
N PHE A 385 23.65 10.46 -8.51
CA PHE A 385 24.09 11.68 -7.85
C PHE A 385 24.50 12.80 -8.81
N ILE A 386 25.20 12.47 -9.90
CA ILE A 386 25.71 13.46 -10.85
C ILE A 386 24.66 13.73 -11.92
N ASP A 387 24.21 12.71 -12.66
CA ASP A 387 23.32 12.93 -13.82
C ASP A 387 21.91 13.34 -13.42
N GLN A 388 21.31 12.69 -12.40
CA GLN A 388 19.92 12.93 -12.04
C GLN A 388 19.77 13.97 -10.94
N LEU A 389 20.53 13.83 -9.85
CA LEU A 389 20.45 14.74 -8.70
C LEU A 389 21.33 16.00 -8.82
N GLN A 390 22.16 16.08 -9.87
CA GLN A 390 22.94 17.27 -10.23
C GLN A 390 23.88 17.74 -9.11
N PHE A 391 24.49 16.80 -8.39
CA PHE A 391 25.56 17.09 -7.45
C PHE A 391 26.89 17.32 -8.20
N GLY A 392 27.62 18.35 -7.79
CA GLY A 392 29.04 18.46 -8.11
C GLY A 392 29.85 17.43 -7.32
N GLU A 393 31.05 17.11 -7.81
CA GLU A 393 31.91 16.05 -7.25
C GLU A 393 32.24 16.25 -5.76
N TYR A 394 32.25 17.50 -5.28
CA TYR A 394 32.60 17.87 -3.90
C TYR A 394 31.38 18.19 -3.01
N ASP A 395 30.17 18.23 -3.56
CA ASP A 395 28.98 18.71 -2.85
C ASP A 395 28.61 17.85 -1.64
N LEU A 396 28.99 16.57 -1.66
CA LEU A 396 28.72 15.59 -0.60
C LEU A 396 29.98 15.25 0.21
N ASP A 397 31.02 16.08 0.15
CA ASP A 397 32.20 15.86 0.97
C ASP A 397 31.85 15.88 2.46
N ASN A 398 32.41 14.91 3.19
CA ASN A 398 32.15 14.71 4.61
C ASN A 398 30.68 14.36 4.95
N GLN A 399 29.84 13.95 4.00
CA GLN A 399 28.44 13.54 4.26
C GLN A 399 28.27 12.02 4.20
N ALA A 400 27.74 11.41 5.24
CA ALA A 400 27.41 9.99 5.26
C ALA A 400 25.99 9.77 4.73
N ILE A 401 25.83 8.80 3.82
CA ILE A 401 24.56 8.47 3.18
C ILE A 401 24.20 7.03 3.58
N PRO A 402 23.17 6.83 4.42
CA PRO A 402 22.63 5.51 4.64
C PRO A 402 22.21 4.85 3.33
N SER A 403 22.53 3.57 3.18
CA SER A 403 22.10 2.78 2.03
C SER A 403 21.73 1.37 2.47
N PHE A 404 20.54 0.90 2.09
CA PHE A 404 19.98 -0.38 2.52
C PHE A 404 19.69 -1.20 1.27
N ASN A 405 20.50 -2.23 1.03
CA ASN A 405 20.44 -3.02 -0.21
C ASN A 405 20.62 -4.51 0.10
N ASP A 406 20.45 -5.35 -0.91
CA ASP A 406 20.82 -6.77 -0.80
C ASP A 406 22.33 -6.95 -0.55
N GLN A 407 22.73 -8.19 -0.27
CA GLN A 407 24.12 -8.49 0.07
C GLN A 407 25.07 -8.23 -1.10
N LYS A 408 24.65 -8.54 -2.34
CA LYS A 408 25.49 -8.41 -3.53
C LYS A 408 25.80 -6.96 -3.85
N THR A 409 24.78 -6.11 -3.82
CA THR A 409 24.89 -4.66 -3.97
C THR A 409 25.82 -4.07 -2.91
N ASN A 410 25.66 -4.47 -1.64
CA ASN A 410 26.56 -4.03 -0.58
C ASN A 410 28.01 -4.49 -0.81
N ALA A 411 28.23 -5.71 -1.30
CA ALA A 411 29.57 -6.19 -1.64
C ALA A 411 30.19 -5.39 -2.80
N LEU A 412 29.42 -5.10 -3.85
CA LEU A 412 29.86 -4.31 -4.99
C LEU A 412 30.16 -2.86 -4.62
N ILE A 413 29.37 -2.23 -3.73
CA ILE A 413 29.67 -0.89 -3.20
C ILE A 413 31.00 -0.91 -2.43
N ARG A 414 31.25 -1.91 -1.57
CA ARG A 414 32.55 -2.02 -0.86
C ARG A 414 33.72 -2.19 -1.83
N ALA A 415 33.56 -2.99 -2.88
CA ALA A 415 34.57 -3.15 -3.92
C ALA A 415 34.80 -1.85 -4.71
N ALA A 416 33.75 -1.10 -5.04
CA ALA A 416 33.85 0.20 -5.68
C ALA A 416 34.55 1.24 -4.80
N GLN A 417 34.27 1.24 -3.49
CA GLN A 417 34.94 2.10 -2.51
C GLN A 417 36.46 1.87 -2.47
N LEU A 418 36.90 0.62 -2.66
CA LEU A 418 38.32 0.27 -2.74
C LEU A 418 38.94 0.69 -4.06
N LEU A 419 38.27 0.35 -5.17
CA LEU A 419 38.75 0.70 -6.51
C LEU A 419 38.98 2.21 -6.66
N ARG A 420 38.09 3.01 -6.06
CA ARG A 420 38.13 4.47 -6.14
C ARG A 420 38.73 5.14 -4.91
N ALA A 421 39.42 4.40 -4.02
CA ALA A 421 39.90 4.94 -2.73
C ALA A 421 40.82 6.17 -2.87
N GLN A 422 41.51 6.32 -4.00
CA GLN A 422 42.44 7.42 -4.28
C GLN A 422 41.80 8.61 -5.02
N ASP A 423 40.51 8.54 -5.36
CA ASP A 423 39.82 9.63 -6.07
C ASP A 423 39.75 10.90 -5.22
N LEU A 424 39.44 12.05 -5.82
CA LEU A 424 39.62 13.34 -5.17
C LEU A 424 38.60 13.63 -4.05
N SER A 425 37.34 13.25 -4.26
CA SER A 425 36.24 13.58 -3.35
C SER A 425 35.58 12.34 -2.75
N SER A 426 34.80 12.54 -1.69
CA SER A 426 34.05 11.48 -1.01
C SER A 426 33.05 10.81 -1.95
N LEU A 427 32.42 11.62 -2.82
CA LEU A 427 31.41 11.18 -3.77
C LEU A 427 32.00 10.23 -4.80
N LEU A 428 33.11 10.62 -5.44
CA LEU A 428 33.83 9.78 -6.38
C LEU A 428 34.37 8.50 -5.71
N ARG A 429 34.78 8.57 -4.44
CA ARG A 429 35.18 7.38 -3.66
C ARG A 429 34.02 6.46 -3.28
N LEU A 430 32.76 6.87 -3.46
CA LEU A 430 31.55 6.21 -2.92
C LEU A 430 31.61 5.98 -1.39
N ASN A 431 32.56 6.58 -0.67
CA ASN A 431 32.79 6.32 0.74
C ASN A 431 31.78 7.03 1.65
N ASN A 432 30.95 7.89 1.06
CA ASN A 432 29.75 8.44 1.68
C ASN A 432 28.80 7.32 2.12
N TYR A 433 28.67 6.24 1.34
CA TYR A 433 27.71 5.18 1.63
C TYR A 433 28.06 4.43 2.92
N GLN A 434 27.07 4.38 3.82
CA GLN A 434 27.10 3.56 5.02
C GLN A 434 26.03 2.47 4.89
N LEU A 435 26.50 1.23 4.78
CA LEU A 435 25.70 0.10 4.32
C LEU A 435 24.93 -0.55 5.46
N GLY A 436 23.62 -0.68 5.29
CA GLY A 436 22.69 -1.46 6.09
C GLY A 436 22.16 -2.66 5.30
N VAL A 437 21.50 -3.56 6.02
CA VAL A 437 20.95 -4.81 5.45
C VAL A 437 19.59 -4.55 4.80
N GLY A 438 19.40 -5.05 3.58
CA GLY A 438 18.09 -5.26 2.97
C GLY A 438 17.33 -6.36 3.69
N TRP A 439 16.40 -5.97 4.57
CA TRP A 439 15.70 -6.90 5.46
C TRP A 439 14.76 -7.85 4.73
N PHE A 440 14.22 -7.46 3.57
CA PHE A 440 13.42 -8.40 2.78
C PHE A 440 14.28 -9.49 2.17
N HIS A 441 15.43 -9.16 1.57
CA HIS A 441 16.34 -10.18 1.07
C HIS A 441 16.96 -11.04 2.18
N ALA A 442 17.13 -10.48 3.40
CA ALA A 442 17.48 -11.27 4.58
C ALA A 442 16.38 -12.28 4.95
N GLN A 443 15.10 -11.87 4.95
CA GLN A 443 13.97 -12.81 5.14
C GLN A 443 13.93 -13.86 4.03
N LEU A 444 14.09 -13.46 2.77
CA LEU A 444 14.12 -14.34 1.60
C LEU A 444 15.18 -15.44 1.74
N ASN A 445 16.42 -15.04 2.03
CA ASN A 445 17.52 -15.97 2.21
C ASN A 445 17.35 -16.85 3.45
N LEU A 446 16.77 -16.32 4.53
CA LEU A 446 16.48 -17.10 5.73
C LEU A 446 15.46 -18.20 5.44
N ILE A 447 14.35 -17.89 4.76
CA ILE A 447 13.31 -18.90 4.48
C ILE A 447 13.78 -19.94 3.46
N TRP A 448 14.59 -19.56 2.47
CA TRP A 448 15.25 -20.52 1.57
C TRP A 448 16.22 -21.42 2.32
N SER A 449 16.99 -20.88 3.26
CA SER A 449 17.87 -21.67 4.13
C SER A 449 17.07 -22.67 4.95
N ILE A 450 15.98 -22.23 5.60
CA ILE A 450 15.06 -23.09 6.35
C ILE A 450 14.50 -24.19 5.46
N LEU A 451 14.06 -23.85 4.23
CA LEU A 451 13.59 -24.85 3.27
C LEU A 451 14.66 -25.89 2.99
N ARG A 452 15.90 -25.49 2.70
CA ARG A 452 17.02 -26.40 2.41
C ARG A 452 17.32 -27.33 3.59
N ILE A 453 17.41 -26.77 4.80
CA ILE A 453 17.76 -27.51 6.03
C ILE A 453 16.67 -28.51 6.41
N HIS A 454 15.41 -28.09 6.32
CA HIS A 454 14.25 -28.87 6.76
C HIS A 454 13.51 -29.55 5.62
N ARG A 455 14.12 -29.62 4.42
CA ARG A 455 13.46 -30.12 3.21
C ARG A 455 12.99 -31.55 3.40
N GLY A 456 13.91 -32.44 3.78
CA GLY A 456 13.68 -33.88 3.80
C GLY A 456 13.18 -34.41 2.45
N THR A 457 12.49 -35.54 2.50
CA THR A 457 11.84 -36.20 1.37
C THR A 457 10.33 -36.29 1.59
N ALA A 458 9.57 -36.62 0.54
CA ALA A 458 8.12 -36.80 0.68
C ALA A 458 7.73 -37.94 1.63
N SER A 459 8.65 -38.86 1.94
CA SER A 459 8.47 -39.93 2.94
C SER A 459 8.86 -39.51 4.36
N ASP A 460 9.60 -38.40 4.53
CA ASP A 460 10.03 -37.91 5.84
C ASP A 460 8.90 -37.10 6.46
N ILE A 461 8.03 -37.79 7.21
CA ILE A 461 6.93 -37.16 7.95
C ILE A 461 7.46 -35.99 8.80
N GLY A 462 6.75 -34.86 8.81
CA GLY A 462 7.15 -33.66 9.54
C GLY A 462 8.15 -32.75 8.80
N SER A 463 8.72 -33.20 7.68
CA SER A 463 9.58 -32.35 6.83
C SER A 463 8.77 -31.39 5.94
N LEU A 464 9.42 -30.35 5.42
CA LEU A 464 8.76 -29.41 4.50
C LEU A 464 8.36 -30.08 3.18
N GLN A 465 9.15 -31.03 2.65
CA GLN A 465 8.81 -31.74 1.42
C GLN A 465 7.59 -32.66 1.59
N TYR A 466 7.42 -33.25 2.78
CA TYR A 466 6.20 -33.97 3.12
C TYR A 466 4.98 -33.04 3.06
N TYR A 467 5.06 -31.85 3.68
CA TYR A 467 3.95 -30.88 3.66
C TYR A 467 3.68 -30.26 2.28
N ILE A 468 4.72 -30.04 1.46
CA ILE A 468 4.57 -29.64 0.05
C ILE A 468 3.69 -30.66 -0.69
N SER A 469 3.98 -31.94 -0.50
CA SER A 469 3.25 -33.04 -1.14
C SER A 469 1.82 -33.16 -0.59
N LEU A 470 1.66 -33.05 0.73
CA LEU A 470 0.36 -33.10 1.41
C LEU A 470 -0.60 -32.00 0.94
N LEU A 471 -0.08 -30.78 0.76
CA LEU A 471 -0.87 -29.60 0.41
C LEU A 471 -0.93 -29.33 -1.10
N GLY A 472 -0.26 -30.15 -1.92
CA GLY A 472 -0.27 -30.01 -3.38
C GLY A 472 0.46 -28.77 -3.91
N LYS A 473 1.44 -28.23 -3.16
CA LYS A 473 2.18 -27.02 -3.53
C LYS A 473 3.37 -27.32 -4.46
N VAL A 474 3.10 -27.95 -5.60
CA VAL A 474 4.12 -28.47 -6.53
C VAL A 474 5.13 -27.44 -7.04
N ARG A 475 4.79 -26.14 -7.05
CA ARG A 475 5.67 -25.04 -7.47
C ARG A 475 6.81 -24.74 -6.48
N LEU A 476 6.80 -25.34 -5.30
CA LEU A 476 7.85 -25.22 -4.28
C LEU A 476 8.96 -26.28 -4.43
N GLY A 477 9.02 -26.98 -5.57
CA GLY A 477 10.00 -28.04 -5.82
C GLY A 477 11.40 -27.54 -6.21
N THR A 478 11.58 -26.25 -6.49
CA THR A 478 12.88 -25.65 -6.84
C THR A 478 13.71 -25.30 -5.61
N GLU A 479 14.98 -24.99 -5.79
CA GLU A 479 15.87 -24.54 -4.70
C GLU A 479 15.50 -23.14 -4.20
N HIS A 480 15.19 -22.23 -5.12
CA HIS A 480 14.74 -20.86 -4.85
C HIS A 480 13.28 -20.68 -5.31
N PRO A 481 12.30 -21.20 -4.57
CA PRO A 481 10.90 -21.06 -4.95
C PRO A 481 10.35 -19.67 -4.58
N ASP A 482 9.19 -19.34 -5.15
CA ASP A 482 8.43 -18.11 -4.87
C ASP A 482 8.27 -17.86 -3.36
N TYR A 483 8.72 -16.68 -2.91
CA TYR A 483 8.78 -16.27 -1.52
C TYR A 483 7.41 -16.35 -0.83
N GLU A 484 6.39 -15.73 -1.41
CA GLU A 484 5.06 -15.62 -0.79
C GLU A 484 4.40 -17.02 -0.67
N THR A 485 4.57 -17.87 -1.68
CA THR A 485 4.07 -19.25 -1.65
C THR A 485 4.76 -20.08 -0.57
N LEU A 486 6.08 -19.90 -0.38
CA LEU A 486 6.86 -20.60 0.63
C LEU A 486 6.52 -20.11 2.05
N VAL A 487 6.45 -18.80 2.27
CA VAL A 487 6.02 -18.21 3.56
C VAL A 487 4.60 -18.68 3.92
N SER A 488 3.70 -18.74 2.95
CA SER A 488 2.36 -19.29 3.13
C SER A 488 2.38 -20.77 3.56
N LEU A 489 3.25 -21.60 2.97
CA LEU A 489 3.44 -23.00 3.41
C LEU A 489 3.97 -23.06 4.84
N ALA A 490 5.06 -22.34 5.13
CA ALA A 490 5.69 -22.30 6.44
C ALA A 490 4.70 -21.90 7.53
N ARG A 491 3.84 -20.91 7.25
CA ARG A 491 2.78 -20.46 8.16
C ARG A 491 1.77 -21.57 8.43
N GLN A 492 1.31 -22.24 7.37
CA GLN A 492 0.35 -23.35 7.47
C GLN A 492 0.92 -24.52 8.31
N VAL A 493 2.20 -24.84 8.10
CA VAL A 493 2.91 -25.89 8.85
C VAL A 493 3.03 -25.52 10.33
N LEU A 494 3.59 -24.34 10.63
CA LEU A 494 3.77 -23.89 12.01
C LEU A 494 2.44 -23.80 12.75
N HIS A 495 1.42 -23.19 12.12
CA HIS A 495 0.10 -23.06 12.76
C HIS A 495 -0.51 -24.42 13.05
N GLY A 496 -0.48 -25.36 12.09
CA GLY A 496 -1.01 -26.71 12.30
C GLY A 496 -0.31 -27.45 13.44
N HIS A 497 1.02 -27.32 13.54
CA HIS A 497 1.79 -27.89 14.65
C HIS A 497 1.42 -27.26 16.00
N MET A 498 1.41 -25.93 16.09
CA MET A 498 1.12 -25.23 17.35
C MET A 498 -0.30 -25.54 17.86
N LEU A 499 -1.30 -25.56 16.97
CA LEU A 499 -2.67 -25.94 17.32
C LEU A 499 -2.77 -27.39 17.80
N HIS A 500 -1.99 -28.30 17.22
CA HIS A 500 -1.91 -29.69 17.69
C HIS A 500 -1.30 -29.75 19.11
N TYR A 501 -0.20 -29.03 19.35
CA TYR A 501 0.43 -29.00 20.68
C TYR A 501 -0.44 -28.35 21.75
N TRP A 502 -1.28 -27.37 21.40
CA TRP A 502 -2.30 -26.85 22.31
C TRP A 502 -3.26 -27.93 22.79
N GLU A 503 -3.74 -28.82 21.92
CA GLU A 503 -4.62 -29.92 22.34
C GLU A 503 -3.89 -30.96 23.18
N VAL A 504 -2.63 -31.24 22.85
CA VAL A 504 -1.77 -32.16 23.62
C VAL A 504 -1.56 -31.64 25.05
N GLU A 505 -1.16 -30.38 25.21
CA GLU A 505 -0.80 -29.81 26.51
C GLU A 505 -2.03 -29.46 27.37
N THR A 506 -3.18 -29.18 26.75
CA THR A 506 -4.43 -28.96 27.48
C THR A 506 -5.19 -30.26 27.77
N GLY A 507 -4.92 -31.34 27.03
CA GLY A 507 -5.68 -32.58 27.08
C GLY A 507 -7.12 -32.43 26.58
N MET A 508 -7.42 -31.35 25.85
CA MET A 508 -8.77 -30.99 25.40
C MET A 508 -8.73 -30.53 23.94
N SER A 509 -9.83 -30.73 23.21
CA SER A 509 -10.00 -30.08 21.90
C SER A 509 -10.00 -28.55 22.07
N LEU A 510 -9.49 -27.81 21.08
CA LEU A 510 -9.39 -26.35 21.14
C LEU A 510 -10.72 -25.65 21.47
N ALA A 511 -11.84 -26.13 20.91
CA ALA A 511 -13.17 -25.58 21.20
C ALA A 511 -13.59 -25.76 22.67
N LYS A 512 -13.26 -26.91 23.28
CA LYS A 512 -13.53 -27.16 24.72
C LYS A 512 -12.64 -26.28 25.59
N PHE A 513 -11.38 -26.09 25.19
CA PHE A 513 -10.46 -25.23 25.91
C PHE A 513 -10.89 -23.75 25.85
N ALA A 514 -11.36 -23.27 24.70
CA ALA A 514 -11.90 -21.91 24.57
C ALA A 514 -13.09 -21.66 25.52
N VAL A 515 -13.96 -22.66 25.73
CA VAL A 515 -15.10 -22.56 26.67
C VAL A 515 -14.65 -22.35 28.12
N THR A 516 -13.45 -22.81 28.51
CA THR A 516 -12.95 -22.61 29.89
C THR A 516 -12.50 -21.18 30.15
N LYS A 517 -12.45 -20.31 29.13
CA LYS A 517 -11.99 -18.91 29.20
C LYS A 517 -10.69 -18.74 30.00
N PRO A 518 -9.58 -19.38 29.58
CA PRO A 518 -8.30 -19.26 30.27
C PRO A 518 -7.81 -17.80 30.31
N THR A 519 -7.13 -17.42 31.39
CA THR A 519 -6.53 -16.08 31.49
C THR A 519 -5.33 -15.94 30.55
N ALA A 520 -4.95 -14.70 30.20
CA ALA A 520 -3.75 -14.43 29.41
C ALA A 520 -2.48 -15.06 30.02
N THR A 521 -2.32 -14.96 31.35
CA THR A 521 -1.23 -15.62 32.09
C THR A 521 -1.24 -17.14 31.88
N ARG A 522 -2.41 -17.78 32.00
CA ARG A 522 -2.51 -19.23 31.82
C ARG A 522 -2.17 -19.67 30.40
N LEU A 523 -2.58 -18.88 29.40
CA LEU A 523 -2.19 -19.11 28.01
C LEU A 523 -0.68 -19.00 27.82
N LEU A 524 -0.04 -17.98 28.39
CA LEU A 524 1.42 -17.83 28.32
C LEU A 524 2.17 -18.97 29.02
N GLU A 525 1.67 -19.48 30.15
CA GLU A 525 2.27 -20.66 30.82
C GLU A 525 2.26 -21.90 29.92
N ILE A 526 1.12 -22.17 29.26
CA ILE A 526 0.98 -23.30 28.35
C ILE A 526 1.83 -23.07 27.09
N ALA A 527 1.83 -21.86 26.54
CA ALA A 527 2.67 -21.51 25.40
C ALA A 527 4.16 -21.71 25.69
N ASN A 528 4.64 -21.31 26.88
CA ASN A 528 6.01 -21.59 27.30
C ASN A 528 6.30 -23.09 27.41
N THR A 529 5.35 -23.88 27.92
CA THR A 529 5.46 -25.35 27.95
C THR A 529 5.57 -25.93 26.54
N ILE A 530 4.76 -25.43 25.59
CA ILE A 530 4.82 -25.81 24.18
C ILE A 530 6.18 -25.46 23.57
N LEU A 531 6.70 -24.25 23.82
CA LEU A 531 8.01 -23.82 23.31
C LEU A 531 9.15 -24.68 23.85
N GLU A 532 9.17 -24.90 25.17
CA GLU A 532 10.20 -25.70 25.82
C GLU A 532 10.25 -27.13 25.27
N LYS A 533 9.08 -27.77 25.09
CA LYS A 533 8.98 -29.15 24.61
C LYS A 533 9.15 -29.28 23.10
N TYR A 534 8.54 -28.40 22.32
CA TYR A 534 8.32 -28.61 20.88
C TYR A 534 8.99 -27.59 19.96
N ALA A 535 9.72 -26.60 20.50
CA ALA A 535 10.40 -25.58 19.70
C ALA A 535 11.72 -25.07 20.32
N SER A 536 12.50 -25.93 20.96
CA SER A 536 13.77 -25.55 21.60
C SER A 536 14.96 -26.44 21.21
N SER A 537 16.15 -25.84 21.09
CA SER A 537 17.42 -26.58 20.92
C SER A 537 17.65 -27.60 22.02
N ALA A 538 17.31 -27.24 23.26
CA ALA A 538 17.51 -28.09 24.42
C ALA A 538 16.66 -29.37 24.32
N SER A 539 15.39 -29.24 23.89
CA SER A 539 14.53 -30.41 23.68
C SER A 539 15.02 -31.29 22.54
N ALA A 540 15.39 -30.70 21.39
CA ALA A 540 15.94 -31.45 20.27
C ALA A 540 17.23 -32.21 20.65
N LEU A 541 18.14 -31.57 21.40
CA LEU A 541 19.39 -32.17 21.87
C LEU A 541 19.13 -33.30 22.87
N ARG A 542 18.30 -33.06 23.89
CA ARG A 542 17.91 -34.07 24.89
C ARG A 542 17.36 -35.32 24.20
N PHE A 543 16.42 -35.10 23.28
CA PHE A 543 15.78 -36.19 22.57
C PHE A 543 16.73 -36.98 21.66
N THR A 544 17.61 -36.27 20.94
CA THR A 544 18.63 -36.90 20.09
C THR A 544 19.57 -37.80 20.90
N ALA A 545 19.84 -37.45 22.16
CA ALA A 545 20.65 -38.26 23.07
C ALA A 545 19.87 -39.45 23.66
N GLU A 546 18.61 -39.25 24.05
CA GLU A 546 17.77 -40.28 24.67
C GLU A 546 17.29 -41.36 23.68
N THR A 547 16.97 -40.96 22.45
CA THR A 547 16.39 -41.87 21.44
C THR A 547 16.99 -41.63 20.06
N PRO A 548 18.25 -42.06 19.84
CA PRO A 548 18.95 -41.78 18.59
C PRO A 548 18.28 -42.37 17.34
N SER A 549 17.37 -43.34 17.48
CA SER A 549 16.67 -44.00 16.37
C SER A 549 15.54 -43.19 15.75
N ASP A 550 14.87 -42.32 16.50
CA ASP A 550 13.81 -41.46 15.97
C ASP A 550 14.40 -40.07 15.69
N LYS A 551 14.51 -39.69 14.43
CA LYS A 551 14.98 -38.35 14.02
C LYS A 551 13.83 -37.38 13.80
N MET A 552 12.61 -37.89 13.62
CA MET A 552 11.46 -37.11 13.18
C MET A 552 11.07 -36.05 14.22
N PHE A 553 11.01 -36.45 15.50
CA PHE A 553 10.65 -35.53 16.58
C PHE A 553 11.67 -34.40 16.72
N ALA A 554 12.98 -34.71 16.84
CA ALA A 554 14.02 -33.68 16.90
C ALA A 554 13.99 -32.73 15.68
N ASN A 555 13.84 -33.27 14.47
CA ASN A 555 13.75 -32.45 13.25
C ASN A 555 12.54 -31.51 13.29
N THR A 556 11.39 -32.00 13.74
CA THR A 556 10.15 -31.20 13.85
C THR A 556 10.31 -30.10 14.91
N VAL A 557 10.95 -30.41 16.04
CA VAL A 557 11.27 -29.42 17.09
C VAL A 557 12.15 -28.29 16.55
N LEU A 558 13.19 -28.63 15.79
CA LEU A 558 14.07 -27.64 15.15
C LEU A 558 13.33 -26.83 14.08
N LEU A 559 12.47 -27.47 13.28
CA LEU A 559 11.64 -26.78 12.28
C LEU A 559 10.74 -25.74 12.95
N ASN A 560 10.02 -26.11 14.02
CA ASN A 560 9.14 -25.21 14.74
C ASN A 560 9.89 -23.99 15.29
N ARG A 561 11.06 -24.23 15.91
CA ARG A 561 11.93 -23.16 16.42
C ARG A 561 12.36 -22.20 15.31
N ASP A 562 12.85 -22.75 14.20
CA ASP A 562 13.37 -21.93 13.10
C ASP A 562 12.27 -21.14 12.40
N LEU A 563 11.07 -21.71 12.29
CA LEU A 563 9.89 -21.00 11.79
C LEU A 563 9.40 -19.91 12.75
N LEU A 564 9.42 -20.13 14.07
CA LEU A 564 9.10 -19.09 15.05
C LEU A 564 10.06 -17.90 14.95
N ILE A 565 11.37 -18.15 14.80
CA ILE A 565 12.35 -17.08 14.59
C ILE A 565 12.06 -16.30 13.30
N PHE A 566 11.74 -17.01 12.21
CA PHE A 566 11.38 -16.37 10.95
C PHE A 566 10.13 -15.47 11.08
N PHE A 567 9.07 -15.97 11.73
CA PHE A 567 7.83 -15.19 11.86
C PHE A 567 7.93 -14.06 12.88
N GLU A 568 8.76 -14.19 13.92
CA GLU A 568 9.07 -13.08 14.82
C GLU A 568 9.85 -11.97 14.10
N LEU A 569 10.77 -12.32 13.19
CA LEU A 569 11.43 -11.35 12.32
C LEU A 569 10.43 -10.66 11.38
N ASP A 570 9.56 -11.42 10.73
CA ASP A 570 8.50 -10.91 9.83
C ASP A 570 7.55 -9.95 10.57
N PHE A 571 7.10 -10.35 11.76
CA PHE A 571 6.23 -9.52 12.57
C PHE A 571 6.95 -8.26 13.09
N SER A 572 8.21 -8.38 13.53
CA SER A 572 9.02 -7.22 13.96
C SER A 572 9.22 -6.18 12.84
N ILE A 573 9.43 -6.64 11.60
CA ILE A 573 9.54 -5.79 10.41
C ILE A 573 8.20 -5.10 10.13
N SER A 574 7.11 -5.88 10.06
CA SER A 574 5.77 -5.35 9.74
C SER A 574 5.24 -4.38 10.81
N SER A 575 5.51 -4.63 12.09
CA SER A 575 5.21 -3.71 13.20
C SER A 575 6.10 -2.46 13.19
N GLY A 576 7.19 -2.49 12.43
CA GLY A 576 8.14 -1.38 12.32
C GLY A 576 9.04 -1.21 13.55
N ASP A 577 9.18 -2.25 14.38
CA ASP A 577 10.02 -2.18 15.58
C ASP A 577 11.41 -2.73 15.28
N PHE A 578 12.31 -1.83 14.88
CA PHE A 578 13.68 -2.22 14.54
C PHE A 578 14.43 -2.78 15.76
N GLY A 579 14.07 -2.40 16.98
CA GLY A 579 14.76 -2.89 18.17
C GLY A 579 14.52 -4.38 18.41
N ARG A 580 13.34 -4.89 18.02
CA ARG A 580 13.08 -6.34 18.01
C ARG A 580 13.91 -7.07 16.95
N VAL A 581 14.03 -6.48 15.75
CA VAL A 581 14.94 -6.98 14.70
C VAL A 581 16.39 -7.03 15.21
N GLU A 582 16.85 -5.97 15.86
CA GLU A 582 18.21 -5.87 16.42
C GLU A 582 18.47 -6.90 17.53
N ILE A 583 17.47 -7.22 18.33
CA ILE A 583 17.57 -8.27 19.36
C ILE A 583 17.74 -9.66 18.73
N LEU A 584 17.09 -9.93 17.60
CA LEU A 584 17.24 -11.17 16.84
C LEU A 584 18.54 -11.26 16.03
N LEU A 585 19.22 -10.14 15.78
CA LEU A 585 20.41 -10.04 14.91
C LEU A 585 21.48 -11.10 15.20
N THR A 586 21.76 -11.36 16.48
CA THR A 586 22.71 -12.39 16.90
C THR A 586 22.24 -13.79 16.53
N THR A 587 20.96 -14.09 16.77
CA THR A 587 20.34 -15.38 16.42
C THR A 587 20.36 -15.60 14.91
N LEU A 588 20.00 -14.57 14.14
CA LEU A 588 20.05 -14.59 12.68
C LEU A 588 21.46 -14.83 12.15
N THR A 589 22.47 -14.16 12.72
CA THR A 589 23.88 -14.36 12.36
C THR A 589 24.31 -15.81 12.58
N MET A 590 23.91 -16.42 13.71
CA MET A 590 24.17 -17.83 13.97
C MET A 590 23.44 -18.72 12.96
N MET A 591 22.16 -18.47 12.69
CA MET A 591 21.39 -19.26 11.71
C MET A 591 22.01 -19.22 10.31
N PHE A 592 22.34 -18.04 9.77
CA PHE A 592 22.98 -17.93 8.46
C PHE A 592 24.33 -18.65 8.43
N THR A 593 25.13 -18.50 9.48
CA THR A 593 26.44 -19.16 9.57
C THR A 593 26.30 -20.68 9.62
N GLY A 594 25.40 -21.21 10.46
CA GLY A 594 25.19 -22.64 10.60
C GLY A 594 24.46 -23.28 9.41
N ALA A 595 23.67 -22.49 8.67
CA ALA A 595 23.05 -22.89 7.42
C ALA A 595 24.05 -22.96 6.25
N GLY A 596 25.26 -22.40 6.39
CA GLY A 596 26.25 -22.28 5.33
C GLY A 596 26.05 -21.08 4.40
N CYS A 597 25.20 -20.12 4.77
CA CYS A 597 24.93 -18.92 3.98
C CYS A 597 25.99 -17.86 4.26
N LYS A 598 27.18 -18.06 3.67
CA LYS A 598 28.38 -17.26 3.94
C LYS A 598 28.20 -15.78 3.61
N ASN A 599 27.53 -15.47 2.50
CA ASN A 599 27.21 -14.10 2.07
C ASN A 599 26.44 -13.34 3.15
N TYR A 600 25.28 -13.85 3.57
CA TYR A 600 24.48 -13.22 4.64
C TYR A 600 25.12 -13.32 6.02
N SER A 601 25.90 -14.37 6.31
CA SER A 601 26.71 -14.42 7.55
C SER A 601 27.70 -13.25 7.61
N SER A 602 28.44 -13.01 6.51
CA SER A 602 29.40 -11.90 6.41
C SER A 602 28.69 -10.55 6.47
N GLU A 603 27.57 -10.38 5.78
CA GLU A 603 26.81 -9.12 5.78
C GLU A 603 26.29 -8.78 7.18
N MET A 604 25.79 -9.76 7.94
CA MET A 604 25.37 -9.56 9.33
C MET A 604 26.56 -9.17 10.23
N LEU A 605 27.73 -9.77 10.04
CA LEU A 605 28.95 -9.41 10.78
C LEU A 605 29.40 -7.98 10.47
N HIS A 606 29.37 -7.57 9.20
CA HIS A 606 29.62 -6.18 8.81
C HIS A 606 28.64 -5.22 9.45
N PHE A 607 27.35 -5.56 9.44
CA PHE A 607 26.31 -4.73 10.05
C PHE A 607 26.54 -4.60 11.57
N ILE A 608 26.85 -5.69 12.28
CA ILE A 608 27.14 -5.65 13.73
C ILE A 608 28.41 -4.84 14.02
N GLN A 609 29.50 -5.03 13.26
CA GLN A 609 30.73 -4.25 13.40
C GLN A 609 30.45 -2.75 13.22
N ASN A 610 29.68 -2.41 12.19
CA ASN A 610 29.32 -1.04 11.90
C ASN A 610 28.47 -0.41 13.00
N LEU A 611 27.39 -1.11 13.39
CA LEU A 611 26.42 -0.66 14.37
C LEU A 611 27.01 -0.47 15.76
N LYS A 612 27.95 -1.34 16.17
CA LYS A 612 28.51 -1.35 17.52
C LYS A 612 29.82 -0.58 17.66
N LYS A 613 30.65 -0.55 16.62
CA LYS A 613 32.04 -0.08 16.72
C LYS A 613 32.32 1.11 15.80
N VAL A 614 31.84 1.08 14.56
CA VAL A 614 32.22 2.09 13.54
C VAL A 614 31.35 3.34 13.58
N TRP A 615 30.02 3.21 13.48
CA TRP A 615 29.13 4.36 13.44
C TRP A 615 29.18 5.15 14.74
N THR A 616 29.05 6.49 14.63
CA THR A 616 28.82 7.33 15.80
C THR A 616 27.48 6.94 16.43
N PRO A 617 27.28 7.15 17.75
CA PRO A 617 26.00 6.86 18.40
C PRO A 617 24.80 7.47 17.66
N ASP A 618 24.92 8.73 17.22
CA ASP A 618 23.86 9.45 16.50
C ASP A 618 23.60 8.84 15.11
N PHE A 619 24.64 8.49 14.36
CA PHE A 619 24.48 7.86 13.05
C PHE A 619 23.91 6.44 13.17
N ALA A 620 24.33 5.68 14.19
CA ALA A 620 23.78 4.35 14.47
C ALA A 620 22.29 4.43 14.79
N ASP A 621 21.83 5.46 15.51
CA ASP A 621 20.41 5.72 15.76
C ASP A 621 19.65 6.08 14.46
N ILE A 622 20.27 6.86 13.56
CA ILE A 622 19.72 7.12 12.22
C ILE A 622 19.53 5.82 11.44
N MET A 623 20.52 4.93 11.44
CA MET A 623 20.42 3.62 10.77
C MET A 623 19.26 2.79 11.33
N ARG A 624 19.09 2.75 12.66
CA ARG A 624 17.95 2.05 13.31
C ARG A 624 16.61 2.65 12.88
N LYS A 625 16.49 3.97 12.84
CA LYS A 625 15.23 4.68 12.51
C LYS A 625 14.78 4.51 11.07
N ASN A 626 15.71 4.21 10.17
CA ASN A 626 15.47 4.25 8.73
C ASN A 626 15.68 2.89 8.04
N SER A 627 16.07 1.85 8.78
CA SER A 627 16.17 0.47 8.27
C SER A 627 14.81 -0.11 7.81
N LEU A 628 13.73 0.35 8.45
CA LEU A 628 12.34 0.00 8.14
C LEU A 628 11.59 1.27 7.77
N ILE A 629 10.67 1.17 6.81
CA ILE A 629 9.90 2.30 6.28
C ILE A 629 8.41 1.97 6.14
N SER A 630 7.57 3.01 6.14
CA SER A 630 6.15 2.88 5.83
C SER A 630 5.73 3.95 4.83
N VAL A 631 5.40 3.55 3.60
CA VAL A 631 4.89 4.46 2.56
C VAL A 631 3.38 4.74 2.69
N THR A 632 2.68 3.94 3.50
CA THR A 632 1.22 4.10 3.71
C THR A 632 0.89 4.82 5.01
N GLY A 633 1.74 4.71 6.03
CA GLY A 633 1.51 5.21 7.39
C GLY A 633 0.59 4.34 8.25
N HIS A 634 0.17 3.18 7.73
CA HIS A 634 -0.65 2.23 8.49
C HIS A 634 0.21 1.38 9.43
N VAL A 635 -0.28 1.17 10.65
CA VAL A 635 0.33 0.28 11.66
C VAL A 635 0.32 -1.15 11.11
N GLY A 636 1.40 -1.91 11.33
CA GLY A 636 1.52 -3.29 10.83
C GLY A 636 1.87 -3.41 9.34
N HIS A 637 2.14 -2.29 8.65
CA HIS A 637 2.49 -2.27 7.23
C HIS A 637 3.88 -1.67 6.94
N CYS A 638 4.79 -1.70 7.93
CA CYS A 638 6.19 -1.36 7.68
C CYS A 638 6.87 -2.45 6.85
N VAL A 639 7.89 -2.06 6.08
CA VAL A 639 8.67 -2.97 5.24
C VAL A 639 10.15 -2.57 5.27
N GLY A 640 11.04 -3.50 4.89
CA GLY A 640 12.43 -3.17 4.57
C GLY A 640 12.50 -2.22 3.36
N VAL A 641 13.57 -1.40 3.30
CA VAL A 641 13.78 -0.43 2.22
C VAL A 641 13.86 -1.13 0.85
N ASP A 642 14.54 -2.28 0.80
CA ASP A 642 14.68 -3.13 -0.39
C ASP A 642 13.33 -3.70 -0.86
N LYS A 643 12.43 -4.08 0.06
CA LYS A 643 11.06 -4.50 -0.30
C LYS A 643 10.27 -3.40 -1.01
N ASN A 644 10.48 -2.14 -0.60
CA ASN A 644 9.82 -1.01 -1.24
C ASN A 644 10.42 -0.69 -2.62
N ALA A 645 11.73 -0.92 -2.81
CA ALA A 645 12.34 -0.87 -4.14
C ALA A 645 11.66 -1.91 -5.07
N GLU A 646 11.48 -3.14 -4.58
CA GLU A 646 10.78 -4.21 -5.30
C GLU A 646 9.32 -3.86 -5.62
N PHE A 647 8.58 -3.19 -4.71
CA PHE A 647 7.23 -2.70 -5.02
C PHE A 647 7.22 -1.67 -6.16
N ASN A 648 8.20 -0.77 -6.21
CA ASN A 648 8.32 0.23 -7.27
C ASN A 648 8.72 -0.44 -8.60
N ILE A 649 9.66 -1.38 -8.58
CA ILE A 649 10.09 -2.18 -9.74
C ILE A 649 8.92 -2.98 -10.29
N ASN A 650 8.17 -3.66 -9.44
CA ASN A 650 6.99 -4.42 -9.86
C ASN A 650 5.93 -3.52 -10.48
N PHE A 651 5.68 -2.33 -9.93
CA PHE A 651 4.77 -1.37 -10.57
C PHE A 651 5.23 -1.05 -12.00
N GLN A 652 6.52 -0.77 -12.18
CA GLN A 652 7.11 -0.48 -13.49
C GLN A 652 6.97 -1.67 -14.46
N LYS A 653 7.29 -2.90 -14.01
CA LYS A 653 7.16 -4.13 -14.80
C LYS A 653 5.71 -4.36 -15.25
N HIS A 654 4.72 -4.20 -14.35
CA HIS A 654 3.30 -4.34 -14.70
C HIS A 654 2.85 -3.29 -15.72
N TRP A 655 3.26 -2.04 -15.54
CA TRP A 655 2.95 -0.97 -16.47
C TRP A 655 3.57 -1.23 -17.85
N TYR A 656 4.83 -1.66 -17.88
CA TYR A 656 5.55 -2.03 -19.10
C TYR A 656 4.85 -3.18 -19.84
N ALA A 657 4.55 -4.27 -19.13
CA ALA A 657 3.87 -5.44 -19.69
C ALA A 657 2.50 -5.07 -20.29
N ALA A 658 1.74 -4.20 -19.63
CA ALA A 658 0.43 -3.77 -20.11
C ALA A 658 0.49 -2.96 -21.42
N LYS A 659 1.62 -2.30 -21.72
CA LYS A 659 1.83 -1.58 -23.00
C LYS A 659 2.18 -2.53 -24.17
N GLY A 660 2.61 -3.76 -23.88
CA GLY A 660 2.90 -4.79 -24.88
C GLY A 660 3.91 -4.31 -25.93
N ILE A 661 3.57 -4.47 -27.23
CA ILE A 661 4.44 -4.11 -28.36
C ILE A 661 4.79 -2.61 -28.45
N HIS A 662 4.10 -1.75 -27.69
CA HIS A 662 4.35 -0.31 -27.66
C HIS A 662 5.21 0.10 -26.45
N ALA A 663 5.61 -0.85 -25.61
CA ALA A 663 6.48 -0.60 -24.47
C ALA A 663 7.90 -0.32 -24.97
N THR A 664 8.53 0.72 -24.42
CA THR A 664 9.94 1.06 -24.69
C THR A 664 10.64 1.34 -23.38
N TRP A 665 11.94 1.02 -23.33
CA TRP A 665 12.73 1.30 -22.13
C TRP A 665 12.77 2.80 -21.80
N GLU A 666 12.89 3.66 -22.82
CA GLU A 666 12.88 5.11 -22.66
C GLU A 666 11.60 5.60 -21.96
N GLN A 667 10.43 5.06 -22.32
CA GLN A 667 9.19 5.42 -21.65
C GLN A 667 9.13 4.89 -20.22
N LEU A 668 9.63 3.68 -19.95
CA LEU A 668 9.74 3.15 -18.60
C LEU A 668 10.62 4.06 -17.73
N ALA A 669 11.83 4.33 -18.21
CA ALA A 669 12.85 5.18 -17.60
C ALA A 669 12.31 6.57 -17.25
N ASN A 670 11.74 7.26 -18.24
CA ASN A 670 11.29 8.63 -18.08
C ASN A 670 10.02 8.75 -17.23
N LEU A 671 9.25 7.69 -17.05
CA LEU A 671 7.98 7.72 -16.33
C LEU A 671 8.04 7.10 -14.93
N ALA A 672 9.12 6.39 -14.60
CA ALA A 672 9.38 5.84 -13.28
C ALA A 672 9.22 6.87 -12.14
N PRO A 673 9.66 8.15 -12.27
CA PRO A 673 9.47 9.13 -11.19
C PRO A 673 8.02 9.40 -10.80
N ASN A 674 7.06 9.11 -11.68
CA ASN A 674 5.63 9.31 -11.41
C ASN A 674 4.95 8.14 -10.70
N VAL A 675 5.65 7.04 -10.41
CA VAL A 675 5.08 5.85 -9.75
C VAL A 675 4.33 6.18 -8.44
N PRO A 676 4.84 7.05 -7.54
CA PRO A 676 4.10 7.44 -6.33
C PRO A 676 2.76 8.13 -6.61
N ILE A 677 2.71 8.96 -7.66
CA ILE A 677 1.48 9.62 -8.11
C ILE A 677 0.50 8.57 -8.64
N TYR A 678 0.96 7.65 -9.48
CA TYR A 678 0.10 6.62 -10.06
C TYR A 678 -0.52 5.70 -9.02
N ARG A 679 0.25 5.30 -8.00
CA ARG A 679 -0.26 4.50 -6.88
C ARG A 679 -1.39 5.22 -6.14
N THR A 680 -1.20 6.51 -5.87
CA THR A 680 -2.19 7.35 -5.19
C THR A 680 -3.47 7.52 -6.02
N LEU A 681 -3.33 7.87 -7.31
CA LEU A 681 -4.47 8.02 -8.21
C LEU A 681 -5.25 6.71 -8.37
N LYS A 682 -4.58 5.57 -8.56
CA LYS A 682 -5.25 4.27 -8.64
C LYS A 682 -6.10 4.00 -7.39
N LYS A 683 -5.56 4.27 -6.19
CA LYS A 683 -6.28 4.11 -4.92
C LYS A 683 -7.52 5.00 -4.87
N GLN A 684 -7.37 6.29 -5.16
CA GLN A 684 -8.47 7.26 -5.12
C GLN A 684 -9.59 6.93 -6.12
N PHE A 685 -9.25 6.63 -7.38
CA PHE A 685 -10.24 6.28 -8.40
C PHE A 685 -10.99 5.00 -8.05
N THR A 686 -10.29 3.99 -7.53
CA THR A 686 -10.92 2.72 -7.13
C THR A 686 -11.88 2.92 -5.96
N GLN A 687 -11.46 3.67 -4.93
CA GLN A 687 -12.30 4.01 -3.77
C GLN A 687 -13.53 4.81 -4.18
N PHE A 688 -13.38 5.82 -5.05
CA PHE A 688 -14.48 6.66 -5.50
C PHE A 688 -15.53 5.87 -6.29
N MET A 689 -15.09 4.93 -7.14
CA MET A 689 -16.01 4.13 -7.95
C MET A 689 -16.73 3.04 -7.15
N GLY A 690 -16.40 2.85 -5.87
CA GLY A 690 -16.85 1.69 -5.09
C GLY A 690 -16.41 0.38 -5.74
N ALA A 691 -15.42 0.43 -6.63
CA ALA A 691 -14.85 -0.76 -7.24
C ALA A 691 -14.06 -1.49 -6.15
N PRO A 692 -14.20 -2.81 -6.00
CA PRO A 692 -13.39 -3.54 -5.04
C PRO A 692 -11.93 -3.25 -5.38
N TRP A 693 -11.18 -2.74 -4.41
CA TRP A 693 -9.74 -2.63 -4.51
C TRP A 693 -9.19 -4.04 -4.69
N GLN A 694 -8.94 -4.42 -5.94
CA GLN A 694 -8.14 -5.58 -6.28
C GLN A 694 -6.66 -5.21 -6.07
N GLY A 695 -6.34 -4.78 -4.85
CA GLY A 695 -4.95 -4.70 -4.43
C GLY A 695 -4.30 -6.07 -4.54
N THR A 696 -2.97 -6.07 -4.61
CA THR A 696 -2.18 -7.27 -4.31
C THR A 696 -2.47 -7.83 -2.91
N SER A 697 -3.05 -7.01 -2.01
CA SER A 697 -3.77 -7.49 -0.83
C SER A 697 -5.06 -8.19 -1.26
N HIS A 698 -4.91 -9.43 -1.73
CA HIS A 698 -5.99 -10.39 -1.83
C HIS A 698 -6.79 -10.37 -0.52
N THR A 699 -8.12 -10.45 -0.59
CA THR A 699 -8.90 -10.90 0.57
C THR A 699 -8.28 -12.24 0.94
N ASP A 700 -7.62 -12.33 2.11
CA ASP A 700 -6.85 -13.52 2.47
C ASP A 700 -7.72 -14.74 2.27
N VAL A 701 -7.33 -15.57 1.29
CA VAL A 701 -8.05 -16.82 1.04
C VAL A 701 -7.90 -17.61 2.33
N SER A 702 -9.03 -17.90 2.99
CA SER A 702 -9.04 -18.61 4.27
C SER A 702 -8.21 -19.89 4.16
N CYS A 703 -7.02 -19.86 4.75
CA CYS A 703 -6.10 -20.99 4.80
C CYS A 703 -6.46 -21.97 5.92
N SER A 704 -7.53 -21.71 6.68
CA SER A 704 -7.93 -22.50 7.85
C SER A 704 -8.10 -23.98 7.52
N LYS A 705 -8.63 -24.33 6.33
CA LYS A 705 -8.73 -25.72 5.89
C LYS A 705 -7.37 -26.40 5.69
N LEU A 706 -6.37 -25.66 5.20
CA LEU A 706 -5.01 -26.18 5.00
C LEU A 706 -4.28 -26.33 6.34
N VAL A 707 -4.47 -25.38 7.26
CA VAL A 707 -3.96 -25.44 8.64
C VAL A 707 -4.55 -26.66 9.38
N LEU A 708 -5.88 -26.85 9.30
CA LEU A 708 -6.55 -28.01 9.90
C LEU A 708 -6.02 -29.33 9.32
N LYS A 709 -5.80 -29.40 8.00
CA LYS A 709 -5.21 -30.59 7.37
C LYS A 709 -3.81 -30.91 7.89
N VAL A 710 -2.98 -29.89 8.15
CA VAL A 710 -1.66 -30.08 8.79
C VAL A 710 -1.85 -30.59 10.22
N LYS A 711 -2.73 -29.97 11.00
CA LYS A 711 -3.02 -30.35 12.40
C LYS A 711 -3.50 -31.81 12.50
N GLU A 712 -4.47 -32.22 11.69
CA GLU A 712 -4.98 -33.60 11.66
C GLU A 712 -3.87 -34.61 11.34
N LYS A 713 -2.98 -34.26 10.41
CA LYS A 713 -1.83 -35.12 10.08
C LYS A 713 -0.76 -35.12 11.18
N ALA A 714 -0.54 -34.00 11.86
CA ALA A 714 0.33 -33.93 13.03
C ALA A 714 -0.16 -34.86 14.16
N GLU A 715 -1.48 -34.94 14.36
CA GLU A 715 -2.12 -35.87 15.30
C GLU A 715 -1.97 -37.33 14.85
N GLU A 716 -2.33 -37.64 13.61
CA GLU A 716 -2.27 -39.00 13.03
C GLU A 716 -0.87 -39.62 13.15
N PHE A 717 0.18 -38.83 12.88
CA PHE A 717 1.58 -39.26 12.99
C PHE A 717 2.20 -39.01 14.36
N GLN A 718 1.40 -38.51 15.30
CA GLN A 718 1.76 -38.26 16.69
C GLN A 718 3.02 -37.41 16.85
N ILE A 719 3.23 -36.36 16.04
CA ILE A 719 4.50 -35.61 15.96
C ILE A 719 4.99 -35.00 17.30
N HIS A 720 4.14 -35.00 18.31
CA HIS A 720 4.39 -34.59 19.69
C HIS A 720 5.04 -35.68 20.56
N LEU A 721 5.03 -36.94 20.12
CA LEU A 721 5.59 -38.06 20.86
C LEU A 721 6.98 -38.45 20.36
N PRO A 722 7.91 -38.75 21.29
CA PRO A 722 9.14 -39.46 21.00
C PRO A 722 8.92 -40.94 20.62
N ASP A 723 9.87 -41.52 19.87
CA ASP A 723 10.05 -42.97 19.66
C ASP A 723 8.80 -43.75 19.19
N VAL A 724 8.11 -43.22 18.19
CA VAL A 724 6.88 -43.85 17.67
C VAL A 724 7.20 -44.98 16.67
N PRO A 725 6.76 -46.24 16.92
CA PRO A 725 7.21 -47.41 16.14
C PRO A 725 6.92 -47.39 14.63
N LYS A 726 5.92 -46.62 14.18
CA LYS A 726 5.46 -46.58 12.78
C LYS A 726 6.24 -45.58 11.89
N ARG A 727 7.24 -44.89 12.42
CA ARG A 727 7.99 -43.85 11.69
C ARG A 727 9.15 -44.41 10.89
N ALA A 728 9.45 -43.74 9.77
CA ALA A 728 10.58 -44.09 8.92
C ALA A 728 11.90 -43.93 9.70
N LYS A 729 12.64 -45.03 9.85
CA LYS A 729 13.95 -45.04 10.52
C LYS A 729 15.09 -44.47 9.65
N THR A 730 14.78 -44.05 8.43
CA THR A 730 15.74 -43.60 7.41
C THR A 730 15.84 -42.08 7.30
N THR A 731 15.08 -41.32 8.09
CA THR A 731 15.09 -39.86 8.07
C THR A 731 16.45 -39.31 8.48
N ARG A 732 17.00 -38.39 7.68
CA ARG A 732 18.27 -37.72 8.01
C ARG A 732 18.09 -36.76 9.19
N PRO A 733 19.05 -36.70 10.14
CA PRO A 733 18.98 -35.72 11.22
C PRO A 733 19.16 -34.31 10.66
N THR A 734 18.30 -33.39 11.09
CA THR A 734 18.42 -31.97 10.82
C THR A 734 19.54 -31.37 11.65
N VAL A 735 20.35 -30.51 11.06
CA VAL A 735 21.39 -29.77 11.77
C VAL A 735 20.75 -28.64 12.57
N ASP A 736 21.07 -28.54 13.87
CA ASP A 736 20.75 -27.33 14.64
C ASP A 736 21.65 -26.19 14.17
N VAL A 737 21.13 -25.36 13.27
CA VAL A 737 21.89 -24.27 12.66
C VAL A 737 22.30 -23.16 13.63
N ILE A 738 21.57 -22.96 14.73
CA ILE A 738 21.99 -21.99 15.75
C ILE A 738 23.23 -22.51 16.48
N MET A 739 23.20 -23.78 16.91
CA MET A 739 24.33 -24.39 17.60
C MET A 739 25.54 -24.53 16.68
N LYS A 740 25.33 -24.99 15.45
CA LYS A 740 26.40 -25.09 14.46
C LYS A 740 27.00 -23.74 14.13
N GLY A 741 26.18 -22.71 13.91
CA GLY A 741 26.65 -21.36 13.62
C GLY A 741 27.43 -20.76 14.77
N LYS A 742 26.97 -20.98 16.02
CA LYS A 742 27.71 -20.59 17.22
C LYS A 742 29.11 -21.21 17.25
N GLU A 743 29.22 -22.52 17.07
CA GLU A 743 30.51 -23.23 17.05
C GLU A 743 31.45 -22.64 15.99
N VAL A 744 30.96 -22.49 14.75
CA VAL A 744 31.74 -21.95 13.63
C VAL A 744 32.23 -20.53 13.93
N LEU A 745 31.37 -19.66 14.46
CA LEU A 745 31.73 -18.28 14.82
C LEU A 745 32.80 -18.23 15.93
N GLN A 746 32.74 -19.13 16.91
CA GLN A 746 33.69 -19.21 18.02
C GLN A 746 35.06 -19.75 17.58
N GLU A 747 35.09 -20.75 16.69
CA GLU A 747 36.32 -21.44 16.30
C GLU A 747 37.13 -20.66 15.25
N SER A 748 36.46 -20.23 14.18
CA SER A 748 37.11 -19.73 12.96
C SER A 748 36.41 -18.53 12.30
N GLY A 749 35.08 -18.44 12.35
CA GLY A 749 34.30 -17.44 11.61
C GLY A 749 34.66 -16.01 11.96
N LEU A 750 34.73 -15.65 13.25
CA LEU A 750 35.09 -14.30 13.67
C LEU A 750 36.55 -13.95 13.39
N LYS A 751 37.47 -14.93 13.49
CA LYS A 751 38.89 -14.72 13.15
C LYS A 751 39.04 -14.44 11.66
N SER A 752 38.32 -15.18 10.83
CA SER A 752 38.31 -15.01 9.37
C SER A 752 37.71 -13.67 8.97
N PHE A 753 36.57 -13.29 9.58
CA PHE A 753 35.99 -11.97 9.40
C PHE A 753 36.93 -10.84 9.83
N ALA A 754 37.55 -10.94 11.01
CA ALA A 754 38.50 -9.95 11.50
C ALA A 754 39.72 -9.79 10.58
N LYS A 755 40.26 -10.89 10.06
CA LYS A 755 41.35 -10.85 9.08
C LYS A 755 40.92 -10.10 7.81
N ARG A 756 39.79 -10.49 7.21
CA ARG A 756 39.28 -9.85 5.97
C ARG A 756 38.94 -8.37 6.19
N TYR A 757 38.32 -8.04 7.33
CA TYR A 757 37.95 -6.67 7.67
C TYR A 757 39.19 -5.77 7.84
N LYS A 758 40.23 -6.26 8.51
CA LYS A 758 41.49 -5.50 8.66
C LYS A 758 42.19 -5.30 7.33
N ALA A 759 42.32 -6.36 6.53
CA ALA A 759 42.89 -6.25 5.19
C ALA A 759 42.14 -5.23 4.32
N TRP A 760 40.81 -5.18 4.44
CA TRP A 760 39.99 -4.18 3.78
C TRP A 760 40.26 -2.74 4.26
N VAL A 761 40.29 -2.52 5.58
CA VAL A 761 40.41 -1.17 6.16
C VAL A 761 41.84 -0.63 6.16
N GLU A 762 42.83 -1.48 6.43
CA GLU A 762 44.23 -1.10 6.60
C GLU A 762 45.01 -1.20 5.27
N ASP A 763 44.83 -2.28 4.53
CA ASP A 763 45.64 -2.62 3.35
C ASP A 763 44.96 -2.29 2.01
N GLY A 764 43.66 -1.96 2.04
CA GLY A 764 42.87 -1.68 0.84
C GLY A 764 42.62 -2.94 -0.03
N GLU A 765 42.69 -4.13 0.57
CA GLU A 765 42.46 -5.39 -0.15
C GLU A 765 40.97 -5.58 -0.45
N ALA A 766 40.67 -6.02 -1.68
CA ALA A 766 39.32 -6.38 -2.10
C ALA A 766 38.79 -7.58 -1.30
N PHE A 767 37.52 -7.52 -0.89
CA PHE A 767 36.82 -8.74 -0.51
C PHE A 767 36.73 -9.64 -1.74
N GLU A 768 37.10 -10.91 -1.62
CA GLU A 768 36.66 -11.91 -2.58
C GLU A 768 35.13 -11.87 -2.61
N ILE A 769 34.58 -11.43 -3.74
CA ILE A 769 33.17 -11.62 -4.05
C ILE A 769 33.05 -13.13 -4.23
N GLU A 770 32.60 -13.85 -3.20
CA GLU A 770 32.28 -15.26 -3.34
C GLU A 770 31.27 -15.36 -4.49
N GLU A 771 31.64 -16.03 -5.58
CA GLU A 771 30.74 -16.27 -6.71
C GLU A 771 29.45 -16.87 -6.16
N ASP A 772 28.33 -16.23 -6.49
CA ASP A 772 27.02 -16.69 -6.09
C ASP A 772 26.85 -18.16 -6.50
N ASP A 773 26.52 -19.04 -5.54
CA ASP A 773 25.84 -20.31 -5.82
C ASP A 773 24.39 -20.05 -6.31
N GLU A 774 23.97 -18.79 -6.51
CA GLU A 774 22.70 -18.41 -7.14
C GLU A 774 22.78 -18.54 -8.66
N VAL A 775 22.54 -19.76 -9.15
CA VAL A 775 21.99 -20.02 -10.49
C VAL A 775 20.65 -20.73 -10.36
#